data_AF-A0A0E0HP99-F1
#
_entry.id   AF-A0A0E0HP99-F1
#
_cell.length_a   1.000
_cell.length_b   1.000
_cell.length_c   1.000
_cell.angle_alpha   90.00
_cell.angle_beta   90.00
_cell.angle_gamma   90.00
#
_symmetry.space_group_name_H-M   'P 1'
#
loop_
_entity.id
_entity.type
_entity.pdbx_description
1 polymer ?
#
loop_
_entity_poly.entity_id
_entity_poly.type
_entity_poly.pdbx_seq_one_letter_code
_entity_poly.pdbx_strand_id
1 'polypeptide(L)'
;MENSEQERTDSPLEYDLRKYLLLLATLVATVTYGAGFSPPGGVWQDTEAGHLAGDSIIRDSQYRRYLMFFYCNATAFALSIVVIILIFILAILHEKGKLQIPMLPLRAAMVLDLLSLMGAYAAGTSRGVLTAGNVSALVATFIYMVAQMVVTLWLDKKQTQDISSGDEKKKRHRKVLMLLATFVASITYMAGLSAPGGYWDNNQEGHHPGDPVLWEHHSRRLRAFFVCNTIAFVASLLIIMLLLDKKQRIFLPLDKIKITITVRTYVLYAYITIALLGLVGAYVAGSCRKPDTTIYVLSLVGAVLLCIGALQAVLFFLPQLSNISCLPIIAKLSCSPGGPSDSSSRKNTSSKTDILEKAQSLVVLLATLVATVTYQAGLVPPGGVWQKNQDGHMAGEPILLSTQAKRYKVFFYCNSTAFAASLVVIVLVRYKPLLRRRILEITMILDLFGLMGAYAAGSCRDITTSVYIIALAGGVLVYVVIHVVFFTLEDNDKEKEVGNTNSVRNGSVVRTQNNSAEGNLAEKDSCIDKRRKRLLLFAVLGATLTYQAGLTPPGGFRVVDDGFGRHAGDPILFYNFPRRYKAFLYCNSVSFMSSLSLIILLVNPNLYRPAIQSYALSVCTAAGLFALLGAYAAGSTQHLKTSIYVFVLVAVVLFIMIILLVCFYQSESKEKRDDISKEPVEKDKDRAKYHAKRKYLMLLGVLAASVTYQAGLNPPGGVWQGNSDGHGVGHSVMHDNKRYRYLTFFYSNSTSFVASIVVIILLLPTELLKKNRWLRVMNITIVLDLLGLLLAYVAGSSMRWEPSGYVIAFVIGALGCAAIHKFLSFVRRSQQQGQGNDQPSRLPEGGSQA
;
A
#
# COMPACT_ATOMS: atom_id res chain seq x y z
N MET A 1 2.11 -39.47 -39.42
CA MET A 1 2.25 -38.12 -38.86
C MET A 1 0.92 -37.75 -38.25
N GLU A 2 0.74 -38.13 -36.99
CA GLU A 2 -0.46 -37.86 -36.20
C GLU A 2 -0.13 -36.63 -35.35
N ASN A 3 -0.75 -35.48 -35.67
CA ASN A 3 -0.60 -34.25 -34.91
C ASN A 3 -1.39 -34.41 -33.60
N SER A 4 -0.69 -34.73 -32.51
CA SER A 4 -1.21 -34.56 -31.16
C SER A 4 -1.32 -33.07 -30.85
N GLU A 5 -2.47 -32.48 -31.13
CA GLU A 5 -2.85 -31.19 -30.54
C GLU A 5 -2.97 -31.38 -29.02
N GLN A 6 -1.94 -30.95 -28.31
CA GLN A 6 -1.89 -30.98 -26.85
C GLN A 6 -2.93 -29.98 -26.32
N GLU A 7 -4.04 -30.54 -25.81
CA GLU A 7 -5.13 -29.85 -25.12
C GLU A 7 -4.55 -28.87 -24.09
N ARG A 8 -4.69 -27.57 -24.35
CA ARG A 8 -4.26 -26.51 -23.45
C ARG A 8 -5.27 -26.45 -22.30
N THR A 9 -4.95 -27.08 -21.17
CA THR A 9 -5.77 -27.00 -19.95
C THR A 9 -5.93 -25.55 -19.50
N ASP A 10 -7.16 -25.04 -19.56
CA ASP A 10 -7.50 -23.68 -19.16
C ASP A 10 -7.23 -23.47 -17.66
N SER A 11 -6.27 -22.60 -17.34
CA SER A 11 -6.02 -22.18 -15.96
C SER A 11 -7.23 -21.38 -15.43
N PRO A 12 -7.76 -21.67 -14.23
CA PRO A 12 -8.91 -20.96 -13.71
C PRO A 12 -8.71 -19.43 -13.53
N LEU A 13 -9.79 -18.65 -13.56
CA LEU A 13 -9.76 -17.18 -13.48
C LEU A 13 -9.06 -16.66 -12.22
N GLU A 14 -9.30 -17.28 -11.07
CA GLU A 14 -8.70 -16.91 -9.79
C GLU A 14 -7.18 -17.04 -9.84
N TYR A 15 -6.68 -18.01 -10.59
CA TYR A 15 -5.26 -18.18 -10.79
C TYR A 15 -4.67 -17.00 -11.57
N ASP A 16 -5.32 -16.58 -12.65
CA ASP A 16 -4.91 -15.43 -13.47
C ASP A 16 -4.98 -14.08 -12.71
N LEU A 17 -5.89 -13.99 -11.74
CA LEU A 17 -6.15 -12.81 -10.93
C LEU A 17 -5.46 -12.82 -9.55
N ARG A 18 -4.79 -13.92 -9.16
CA ARG A 18 -4.22 -14.14 -7.82
C ARG A 18 -3.47 -12.96 -7.20
N LYS A 19 -2.69 -12.22 -8.00
CA LYS A 19 -1.91 -11.05 -7.53
C LYS A 19 -2.80 -9.90 -7.05
N TYR A 20 -3.96 -9.76 -7.66
CA TYR A 20 -4.94 -8.72 -7.35
C TYR A 20 -5.93 -9.16 -6.28
N LEU A 21 -6.24 -10.46 -6.22
CA LEU A 21 -6.98 -11.04 -5.09
C LEU A 21 -6.17 -10.93 -3.79
N LEU A 22 -4.86 -11.16 -3.89
CA LEU A 22 -3.93 -10.93 -2.79
C LEU A 22 -3.90 -9.46 -2.37
N LEU A 23 -3.90 -8.52 -3.34
CA LEU A 23 -4.02 -7.09 -3.05
C LEU A 23 -5.34 -6.74 -2.37
N LEU A 24 -6.46 -7.31 -2.84
CA LEU A 24 -7.78 -7.14 -2.23
C LEU A 24 -7.78 -7.60 -0.78
N ALA A 25 -7.39 -8.84 -0.50
CA ALA A 25 -7.35 -9.37 0.86
C ALA A 25 -6.36 -8.60 1.76
N THR A 26 -5.21 -8.18 1.22
CA THR A 26 -4.24 -7.32 1.95
C THR A 26 -4.87 -5.99 2.36
N LEU A 27 -5.64 -5.38 1.47
CA LEU A 27 -6.26 -4.09 1.70
C LEU A 27 -7.48 -4.19 2.63
N VAL A 28 -8.27 -5.26 2.50
CA VAL A 28 -9.38 -5.58 3.42
C VAL A 28 -8.84 -5.86 4.83
N ALA A 29 -7.79 -6.68 4.97
CA ALA A 29 -7.09 -6.87 6.24
C ALA A 29 -6.59 -5.53 6.83
N THR A 30 -6.10 -4.63 5.96
CA THR A 30 -5.60 -3.32 6.41
C THR A 30 -6.67 -2.46 7.04
N VAL A 31 -7.81 -2.30 6.35
CA VAL A 31 -8.89 -1.43 6.83
C VAL A 31 -9.64 -2.02 8.03
N THR A 32 -9.80 -3.35 8.08
CA THR A 32 -10.51 -4.03 9.17
C THR A 32 -9.68 -4.12 10.45
N TYR A 33 -8.34 -4.21 10.33
CA TYR A 33 -7.43 -4.11 11.47
C TYR A 33 -7.50 -2.73 12.12
N GLY A 34 -7.43 -1.66 11.32
CA GLY A 34 -7.58 -0.29 11.82
C GLY A 34 -8.94 -0.01 12.45
N ALA A 35 -10.02 -0.40 11.77
CA ALA A 35 -11.40 -0.26 12.28
C ALA A 35 -11.67 -1.08 13.55
N GLY A 36 -10.88 -2.14 13.80
CA GLY A 36 -10.97 -2.93 15.03
C GLY A 36 -10.47 -2.21 16.28
N PHE A 37 -9.59 -1.21 16.13
CA PHE A 37 -9.04 -0.43 17.25
C PHE A 37 -9.71 0.93 17.43
N SER A 38 -10.34 1.44 16.37
CA SER A 38 -11.10 2.68 16.33
C SER A 38 -12.53 2.39 15.86
N PRO A 39 -13.41 1.94 16.77
CA PRO A 39 -14.77 1.58 16.40
C PRO A 39 -15.57 2.80 15.92
N PRO A 40 -16.58 2.59 15.06
CA PRO A 40 -17.41 3.65 14.54
C PRO A 40 -18.21 4.33 15.66
N GLY A 41 -18.41 5.64 15.51
CA GLY A 41 -19.03 6.45 16.56
C GLY A 41 -18.04 6.90 17.65
N GLY A 42 -16.76 6.52 17.56
CA GLY A 42 -15.76 6.89 18.54
C GLY A 42 -15.85 6.06 19.83
N VAL A 43 -15.09 6.52 20.82
CA VAL A 43 -14.93 5.88 22.13
C VAL A 43 -15.09 6.90 23.23
N TRP A 44 -15.59 6.45 24.38
CA TRP A 44 -15.71 7.29 25.57
C TRP A 44 -14.33 7.74 26.06
N GLN A 45 -14.19 9.03 26.39
CA GLN A 45 -12.93 9.55 26.97
C GLN A 45 -12.87 9.38 28.49
N ASP A 46 -14.03 9.33 29.14
CA ASP A 46 -14.15 9.27 30.60
C ASP A 46 -14.82 7.99 31.10
N THR A 47 -14.53 7.67 32.36
CA THR A 47 -15.11 6.52 33.07
C THR A 47 -16.17 7.01 34.04
N GLU A 48 -17.39 7.20 33.54
CA GLU A 48 -18.54 7.69 34.30
C GLU A 48 -19.82 6.98 33.83
N ALA A 49 -20.93 7.13 34.57
CA ALA A 49 -22.28 6.70 34.16
C ALA A 49 -22.43 5.25 33.63
N GLY A 50 -21.60 4.30 34.09
CA GLY A 50 -21.68 2.89 33.71
C GLY A 50 -20.93 2.49 32.45
N HIS A 51 -20.15 3.39 31.84
CA HIS A 51 -19.23 3.10 30.75
C HIS A 51 -17.77 3.29 31.16
N LEU A 52 -16.86 2.61 30.48
CA LEU A 52 -15.42 2.68 30.73
C LEU A 52 -14.74 3.50 29.64
N ALA A 53 -13.71 4.28 29.98
CA ALA A 53 -12.94 5.01 28.97
C ALA A 53 -12.37 4.02 27.92
N GLY A 54 -12.44 4.39 26.65
CA GLY A 54 -12.02 3.57 25.52
C GLY A 54 -13.06 2.52 25.09
N ASP A 55 -14.19 2.38 25.79
CA ASP A 55 -15.33 1.61 25.29
C ASP A 55 -16.00 2.35 24.13
N SER A 56 -16.51 1.58 23.17
CA SER A 56 -17.17 2.15 21.99
C SER A 56 -18.52 2.76 22.34
N ILE A 57 -18.79 3.99 21.89
CA ILE A 57 -20.05 4.68 22.20
C ILE A 57 -21.25 3.99 21.53
N ILE A 58 -21.07 3.39 20.34
CA ILE A 58 -22.14 2.64 19.65
C ILE A 58 -22.57 1.38 20.41
N ARG A 59 -21.72 0.86 21.30
CA ARG A 59 -22.04 -0.29 22.14
C ARG A 59 -23.15 0.03 23.13
N ASP A 60 -23.04 1.18 23.79
CA ASP A 60 -23.96 1.58 24.86
C ASP A 60 -25.24 2.19 24.27
N SER A 61 -25.10 2.99 23.21
CA SER A 61 -26.26 3.57 22.52
C SER A 61 -27.03 2.55 21.67
N GLN A 62 -26.34 1.64 20.97
CA GLN A 62 -26.94 0.73 19.97
C GLN A 62 -26.26 -0.65 19.94
N TYR A 63 -26.37 -1.39 21.04
CA TYR A 63 -25.69 -2.68 21.23
C TYR A 63 -25.83 -3.68 20.07
N ARG A 64 -27.00 -3.81 19.43
CA ARG A 64 -27.21 -4.73 18.29
C ARG A 64 -26.36 -4.36 17.06
N ARG A 65 -26.19 -3.06 16.80
CA ARG A 65 -25.38 -2.55 15.68
C ARG A 65 -23.90 -2.71 15.98
N TYR A 66 -23.48 -2.40 17.20
CA TYR A 66 -22.13 -2.68 17.66
C TYR A 66 -21.76 -4.15 17.43
N LEU A 67 -22.63 -5.08 17.84
CA LEU A 67 -22.38 -6.51 17.70
C LEU A 67 -22.25 -6.95 16.23
N MET A 68 -23.14 -6.46 15.36
CA MET A 68 -23.06 -6.71 13.92
C MET A 68 -21.77 -6.15 13.31
N PHE A 69 -21.42 -4.89 13.62
CA PHE A 69 -20.17 -4.28 13.17
C PHE A 69 -18.96 -5.10 13.64
N PHE A 70 -18.89 -5.39 14.94
CA PHE A 70 -17.73 -6.04 15.56
C PHE A 70 -17.48 -7.43 14.97
N TYR A 71 -18.51 -8.27 14.91
CA TYR A 71 -18.36 -9.63 14.36
C TYR A 71 -18.05 -9.60 12.87
N CYS A 72 -18.77 -8.82 12.07
CA CYS A 72 -18.50 -8.71 10.64
C CYS A 72 -17.10 -8.15 10.34
N ASN A 73 -16.62 -7.18 11.12
CA ASN A 73 -15.28 -6.63 10.94
C ASN A 73 -14.19 -7.64 11.30
N ALA A 74 -14.36 -8.35 12.42
CA ALA A 74 -13.42 -9.38 12.85
C ALA A 74 -13.39 -10.57 11.87
N THR A 75 -14.54 -11.01 11.35
CA THR A 75 -14.59 -12.07 10.33
C THR A 75 -13.94 -11.65 9.04
N ALA A 76 -14.17 -10.43 8.56
CA ALA A 76 -13.51 -9.91 7.36
C ALA A 76 -11.98 -9.89 7.53
N PHE A 77 -11.48 -9.39 8.68
CA PHE A 77 -10.05 -9.44 8.99
C PHE A 77 -9.49 -10.87 8.94
N ALA A 78 -10.13 -11.82 9.62
CA ALA A 78 -9.68 -13.21 9.67
C ALA A 78 -9.76 -13.90 8.29
N LEU A 79 -10.86 -13.73 7.56
CA LEU A 79 -11.04 -14.31 6.23
C LEU A 79 -10.04 -13.74 5.22
N SER A 80 -9.74 -12.44 5.30
CA SER A 80 -8.68 -11.82 4.51
C SER A 80 -7.32 -12.48 4.74
N ILE A 81 -6.94 -12.75 6.00
CA ILE A 81 -5.71 -13.49 6.32
C ILE A 81 -5.75 -14.91 5.75
N VAL A 82 -6.88 -15.62 5.89
CA VAL A 82 -7.07 -16.97 5.31
C VAL A 82 -6.95 -16.95 3.78
N VAL A 83 -7.55 -15.97 3.09
CA VAL A 83 -7.45 -15.80 1.63
C VAL A 83 -5.99 -15.59 1.22
N ILE A 84 -5.26 -14.72 1.93
CA ILE A 84 -3.83 -14.45 1.68
C ILE A 84 -3.01 -15.76 1.79
N ILE A 85 -3.26 -16.55 2.83
CA ILE A 85 -2.63 -17.86 3.06
C ILE A 85 -2.97 -18.86 1.96
N LEU A 86 -4.27 -19.00 1.61
CA LEU A 86 -4.74 -19.92 0.58
C LEU A 86 -4.14 -19.60 -0.79
N ILE A 87 -4.06 -18.32 -1.16
CA ILE A 87 -3.42 -17.87 -2.40
C ILE A 87 -1.93 -18.25 -2.39
N PHE A 88 -1.27 -18.10 -1.25
CA PHE A 88 0.14 -18.46 -1.11
C PHE A 88 0.39 -19.95 -1.28
N ILE A 89 -0.42 -20.80 -0.63
CA ILE A 89 -0.33 -22.25 -0.75
C ILE A 89 -0.64 -22.70 -2.17
N LEU A 90 -1.70 -22.16 -2.78
CA LEU A 90 -2.05 -22.45 -4.16
C LEU A 90 -0.90 -22.10 -5.12
N ALA A 91 -0.19 -20.99 -4.87
CA ALA A 91 0.98 -20.61 -5.65
C ALA A 91 2.13 -21.61 -5.51
N ILE A 92 2.37 -22.17 -4.32
CA ILE A 92 3.42 -23.17 -4.11
C ILE A 92 3.00 -24.53 -4.70
N LEU A 93 1.75 -24.94 -4.52
CA LEU A 93 1.28 -26.24 -5.01
C LEU A 93 1.28 -26.30 -6.54
N HIS A 94 0.90 -25.20 -7.20
CA HIS A 94 1.02 -25.07 -8.64
C HIS A 94 2.48 -25.12 -9.11
N GLU A 95 3.43 -24.53 -8.38
CA GLU A 95 4.86 -24.64 -8.71
C GLU A 95 5.34 -26.10 -8.64
N LYS A 96 4.70 -26.96 -7.85
CA LYS A 96 5.04 -28.39 -7.70
C LYS A 96 4.24 -29.33 -8.62
N GLY A 97 3.47 -28.81 -9.59
CA GLY A 97 2.73 -29.62 -10.58
C GLY A 97 1.64 -30.54 -10.01
N LYS A 98 1.26 -30.38 -8.74
CA LYS A 98 0.35 -31.28 -8.04
C LYS A 98 -1.05 -30.69 -7.83
N LEU A 99 -2.04 -31.55 -8.05
CA LEU A 99 -3.45 -31.49 -7.63
C LEU A 99 -4.26 -30.27 -8.09
N GLN A 100 -5.34 -30.54 -8.84
CA GLN A 100 -6.45 -29.61 -9.01
C GLN A 100 -7.16 -29.43 -7.65
N ILE A 101 -6.65 -28.57 -6.77
CA ILE A 101 -7.43 -28.14 -5.60
C ILE A 101 -8.70 -27.47 -6.14
N PRO A 102 -9.91 -27.86 -5.69
CA PRO A 102 -11.12 -27.15 -6.05
C PRO A 102 -10.95 -25.70 -5.61
N MET A 103 -11.06 -24.73 -6.52
CA MET A 103 -10.95 -23.31 -6.16
C MET A 103 -12.12 -22.78 -5.33
N LEU A 104 -13.09 -23.65 -5.07
CA LEU A 104 -14.29 -23.38 -4.31
C LEU A 104 -14.02 -22.78 -2.92
N PRO A 105 -13.08 -23.29 -2.09
CA PRO A 105 -12.80 -22.72 -0.77
C PRO A 105 -12.21 -21.30 -0.86
N LEU A 106 -11.32 -21.03 -1.81
CA LEU A 106 -10.75 -19.70 -2.03
C LEU A 106 -11.84 -18.72 -2.46
N ARG A 107 -12.71 -19.12 -3.40
CA ARG A 107 -13.84 -18.31 -3.86
C ARG A 107 -14.85 -18.05 -2.74
N ALA A 108 -15.22 -19.08 -1.99
CA ALA A 108 -16.15 -18.98 -0.86
C ALA A 108 -15.59 -18.03 0.22
N ALA A 109 -14.31 -18.17 0.58
CA ALA A 109 -13.65 -17.30 1.54
C ALA A 109 -13.65 -15.83 1.07
N MET A 110 -13.38 -15.56 -0.22
CA MET A 110 -13.42 -14.19 -0.77
C MET A 110 -14.83 -13.58 -0.79
N VAL A 111 -15.85 -14.36 -1.14
CA VAL A 111 -17.24 -13.86 -1.14
C VAL A 111 -17.71 -13.59 0.29
N LEU A 112 -17.41 -14.50 1.23
CA LEU A 112 -17.73 -14.32 2.64
C LEU A 112 -16.98 -13.15 3.27
N ASP A 113 -15.73 -12.90 2.86
CA ASP A 113 -14.92 -11.75 3.24
C ASP A 113 -15.59 -10.44 2.80
N LEU A 114 -15.99 -10.34 1.53
CA LEU A 114 -16.68 -9.16 0.99
C LEU A 114 -18.08 -8.94 1.60
N LEU A 115 -18.82 -10.02 1.89
CA LEU A 115 -20.09 -9.95 2.61
C LEU A 115 -19.89 -9.45 4.05
N SER A 116 -18.87 -9.96 4.74
CA SER A 116 -18.49 -9.52 6.07
C SER A 116 -18.08 -8.04 6.07
N LEU A 117 -17.27 -7.62 5.11
CA LEU A 117 -16.85 -6.22 4.95
C LEU A 117 -18.06 -5.29 4.76
N MET A 118 -19.00 -5.68 3.91
CA MET A 118 -20.20 -4.87 3.67
C MET A 118 -21.13 -4.85 4.89
N GLY A 119 -21.27 -5.97 5.61
CA GLY A 119 -22.02 -6.04 6.87
C GLY A 119 -21.45 -5.10 7.92
N ALA A 120 -20.12 -5.08 8.07
CA ALA A 120 -19.42 -4.15 8.95
C ALA A 120 -19.67 -2.69 8.53
N TYR A 121 -19.56 -2.38 7.24
CA TYR A 121 -19.83 -1.03 6.73
C TYR A 121 -21.27 -0.58 7.03
N ALA A 122 -22.27 -1.41 6.73
CA ALA A 122 -23.67 -1.08 6.93
C ALA A 122 -24.03 -0.89 8.42
N ALA A 123 -23.42 -1.67 9.31
CA ALA A 123 -23.63 -1.57 10.75
C ALA A 123 -22.90 -0.37 11.37
N GLY A 124 -21.68 -0.10 10.92
CA GLY A 124 -20.82 0.96 11.45
C GLY A 124 -21.12 2.36 10.93
N THR A 125 -21.73 2.49 9.74
CA THR A 125 -22.09 3.80 9.20
C THR A 125 -23.25 4.43 9.98
N SER A 126 -23.17 5.75 10.25
CA SER A 126 -24.12 6.50 11.08
C SER A 126 -25.56 6.44 10.54
N ARG A 127 -26.52 6.00 11.37
CA ARG A 127 -27.92 5.72 10.98
C ARG A 127 -28.70 6.97 10.56
N GLY A 128 -28.48 8.10 11.24
CA GLY A 128 -29.24 9.34 11.00
C GLY A 128 -28.97 10.00 9.65
N VAL A 129 -27.93 9.54 8.94
CA VAL A 129 -27.39 10.20 7.75
C VAL A 129 -27.53 9.37 6.47
N LEU A 130 -27.76 8.05 6.59
CA LEU A 130 -27.98 7.18 5.45
C LEU A 130 -29.41 7.34 4.92
N THR A 131 -29.53 7.64 3.64
CA THR A 131 -30.83 7.70 2.95
C THR A 131 -31.40 6.29 2.76
N ALA A 132 -32.73 6.17 2.75
CA ALA A 132 -33.41 4.89 2.49
C ALA A 132 -32.93 4.23 1.17
N GLY A 133 -32.61 5.04 0.16
CA GLY A 133 -32.03 4.58 -1.10
C GLY A 133 -30.68 3.90 -0.96
N ASN A 134 -29.79 4.40 -0.10
CA ASN A 134 -28.46 3.79 0.12
C ASN A 134 -28.57 2.47 0.87
N VAL A 135 -29.46 2.39 1.85
CA VAL A 135 -29.75 1.14 2.56
C VAL A 135 -30.33 0.10 1.60
N SER A 136 -31.27 0.51 0.74
CA SER A 136 -31.81 -0.36 -0.32
C SER A 136 -30.72 -0.84 -1.29
N ALA A 137 -29.81 0.04 -1.73
CA ALA A 137 -28.70 -0.32 -2.60
C ALA A 137 -27.73 -1.33 -1.96
N LEU A 138 -27.42 -1.17 -0.66
CA LEU A 138 -26.61 -2.12 0.10
C LEU A 138 -27.31 -3.48 0.22
N VAL A 139 -28.62 -3.50 0.51
CA VAL A 139 -29.41 -4.73 0.59
C VAL A 139 -29.52 -5.42 -0.76
N ALA A 140 -29.77 -4.68 -1.85
CA ALA A 140 -29.79 -5.22 -3.21
C ALA A 140 -28.45 -5.84 -3.58
N THR A 141 -27.34 -5.17 -3.22
CA THR A 141 -25.98 -5.68 -3.45
C THR A 141 -25.70 -6.92 -2.61
N PHE A 142 -26.19 -6.98 -1.36
CA PHE A 142 -26.14 -8.17 -0.51
C PHE A 142 -26.86 -9.36 -1.14
N ILE A 143 -28.12 -9.17 -1.54
CA ILE A 143 -28.93 -10.21 -2.17
C ILE A 143 -28.24 -10.69 -3.45
N TYR A 144 -27.72 -9.78 -4.27
CA TYR A 144 -26.95 -10.12 -5.46
C TYR A 144 -25.72 -10.97 -5.16
N MET A 145 -24.92 -10.59 -4.15
CA MET A 145 -23.73 -11.35 -3.75
C MET A 145 -24.05 -12.74 -3.22
N VAL A 146 -25.10 -12.87 -2.38
CA VAL A 146 -25.57 -14.16 -1.87
C VAL A 146 -26.11 -15.04 -2.99
N ALA A 147 -26.93 -14.47 -3.89
CA ALA A 147 -27.45 -15.20 -5.05
C ALA A 147 -26.32 -15.72 -5.94
N GLN A 148 -25.29 -14.89 -6.20
CA GLN A 148 -24.08 -15.32 -6.93
C GLN A 148 -23.32 -16.44 -6.21
N MET A 149 -23.17 -16.36 -4.88
CA MET A 149 -22.54 -17.42 -4.09
C MET A 149 -23.29 -18.75 -4.25
N VAL A 150 -24.62 -18.74 -4.11
CA VAL A 150 -25.46 -19.93 -4.24
C VAL A 150 -25.42 -20.48 -5.66
N VAL A 151 -25.57 -19.64 -6.68
CA VAL A 151 -25.51 -20.04 -8.09
C VAL A 151 -24.16 -20.68 -8.43
N THR A 152 -23.05 -20.14 -7.92
CA THR A 152 -21.72 -20.71 -8.15
C THR A 152 -21.52 -22.05 -7.44
N LEU A 153 -22.07 -22.25 -6.24
CA LEU A 153 -22.09 -23.54 -5.54
C LEU A 153 -22.92 -24.61 -6.27
N TRP A 154 -24.02 -24.21 -6.93
CA TRP A 154 -24.94 -25.13 -7.60
C TRP A 154 -24.53 -25.50 -9.04
N LEU A 155 -23.85 -24.61 -9.77
CA LEU A 155 -23.56 -24.79 -11.19
C LEU A 155 -22.17 -25.38 -11.52
N ASP A 156 -21.34 -25.68 -10.52
CA ASP A 156 -20.02 -26.29 -10.74
C ASP A 156 -20.10 -27.73 -11.29
N LYS A 157 -21.31 -28.29 -11.42
CA LYS A 157 -21.56 -29.63 -11.95
C LYS A 157 -21.74 -29.69 -13.48
N LYS A 158 -21.73 -28.58 -14.22
CA LYS A 158 -21.98 -28.61 -15.70
C LYS A 158 -21.16 -27.62 -16.54
N GLN A 159 -20.32 -28.22 -17.38
CA GLN A 159 -19.76 -27.75 -18.67
C GLN A 159 -18.54 -26.82 -18.69
N THR A 160 -17.50 -27.38 -19.32
CA THR A 160 -16.38 -26.78 -20.06
C THR A 160 -16.90 -26.21 -21.39
N GLN A 161 -16.55 -24.96 -21.74
CA GLN A 161 -16.72 -24.46 -23.10
C GLN A 161 -15.69 -23.36 -23.42
N ASP A 162 -15.10 -23.49 -24.61
CA ASP A 162 -13.92 -22.76 -25.11
C ASP A 162 -14.11 -21.26 -25.37
N ILE A 163 -13.03 -20.48 -25.19
CA ILE A 163 -12.97 -19.06 -25.60
C ILE A 163 -11.67 -18.77 -26.37
N SER A 164 -11.81 -18.13 -27.54
CA SER A 164 -10.71 -17.80 -28.46
C SER A 164 -9.92 -16.52 -28.12
N SER A 165 -8.77 -16.41 -28.80
CA SER A 165 -7.60 -15.50 -28.69
C SER A 165 -7.79 -13.98 -28.55
N GLY A 166 -9.01 -13.46 -28.36
CA GLY A 166 -9.28 -12.05 -28.01
C GLY A 166 -9.06 -11.71 -26.52
N ASP A 167 -8.36 -12.57 -25.77
CA ASP A 167 -8.48 -12.70 -24.31
C ASP A 167 -7.44 -11.87 -23.52
N GLU A 168 -6.24 -11.63 -24.06
CA GLU A 168 -5.16 -10.92 -23.35
C GLU A 168 -5.49 -9.45 -23.05
N LYS A 169 -6.09 -8.72 -24.00
CA LYS A 169 -6.51 -7.33 -23.79
C LYS A 169 -7.62 -7.27 -22.73
N LYS A 170 -8.53 -8.26 -22.68
CA LYS A 170 -9.63 -8.33 -21.71
C LYS A 170 -9.10 -8.64 -20.30
N LYS A 171 -8.23 -9.65 -20.16
CA LYS A 171 -7.54 -9.98 -18.90
C LYS A 171 -6.82 -8.76 -18.34
N ARG A 172 -6.20 -7.94 -19.19
CA ARG A 172 -5.49 -6.71 -18.78
C ARG A 172 -6.41 -5.62 -18.22
N HIS A 173 -7.60 -5.43 -18.80
CA HIS A 173 -8.57 -4.46 -18.30
C HIS A 173 -9.16 -4.89 -16.95
N ARG A 174 -9.51 -6.19 -16.80
CA ARG A 174 -9.98 -6.75 -15.52
C ARG A 174 -8.97 -6.50 -14.39
N LYS A 175 -7.69 -6.72 -14.67
CA LYS A 175 -6.58 -6.47 -13.74
C LYS A 175 -6.51 -5.02 -13.25
N VAL A 176 -6.70 -4.04 -14.14
CA VAL A 176 -6.68 -2.61 -13.78
C VAL A 176 -7.94 -2.20 -13.00
N LEU A 177 -9.11 -2.63 -13.47
CA LEU A 177 -10.39 -2.32 -12.84
C LEU A 177 -10.50 -2.91 -11.43
N MET A 178 -10.02 -4.14 -11.24
CA MET A 178 -10.00 -4.77 -9.91
C MET A 178 -9.10 -4.01 -8.94
N LEU A 179 -7.91 -3.57 -9.39
CA LEU A 179 -7.02 -2.76 -8.55
C LEU A 179 -7.70 -1.45 -8.12
N LEU A 180 -8.35 -0.77 -9.06
CA LEU A 180 -9.00 0.51 -8.79
C LEU A 180 -10.26 0.36 -7.92
N ALA A 181 -11.07 -0.66 -8.16
CA ALA A 181 -12.25 -0.95 -7.34
C ALA A 181 -11.86 -1.36 -5.92
N THR A 182 -10.85 -2.22 -5.77
CA THR A 182 -10.27 -2.60 -4.48
C THR A 182 -9.84 -1.37 -3.69
N PHE A 183 -9.14 -0.44 -4.35
CA PHE A 183 -8.72 0.82 -3.76
C PHE A 183 -9.88 1.71 -3.32
N VAL A 184 -10.88 1.93 -4.19
CA VAL A 184 -12.05 2.75 -3.83
C VAL A 184 -12.82 2.12 -2.68
N ALA A 185 -12.99 0.79 -2.67
CA ALA A 185 -13.66 0.06 -1.59
C ALA A 185 -12.98 0.31 -0.24
N SER A 186 -11.65 0.28 -0.19
CA SER A 186 -10.88 0.51 1.03
C SER A 186 -10.99 1.94 1.56
N ILE A 187 -10.83 2.94 0.70
CA ILE A 187 -10.96 4.34 1.14
C ILE A 187 -12.37 4.59 1.68
N THR A 188 -13.37 4.19 0.89
CA THR A 188 -14.77 4.45 1.23
C THR A 188 -15.20 3.67 2.47
N TYR A 189 -14.66 2.47 2.69
CA TYR A 189 -14.87 1.72 3.94
C TYR A 189 -14.36 2.50 5.16
N MET A 190 -13.09 2.91 5.16
CA MET A 190 -12.51 3.66 6.27
C MET A 190 -13.24 4.98 6.52
N ALA A 191 -13.60 5.67 5.43
CA ALA A 191 -14.29 6.95 5.47
C ALA A 191 -15.75 6.83 5.92
N GLY A 192 -16.43 5.72 5.63
CA GLY A 192 -17.81 5.50 6.08
C GLY A 192 -17.89 5.17 7.57
N LEU A 193 -16.83 4.57 8.13
CA LEU A 193 -16.73 4.27 9.56
C LEU A 193 -16.23 5.45 10.40
N SER A 194 -15.71 6.50 9.75
CA SER A 194 -15.18 7.70 10.40
C SER A 194 -15.87 8.94 9.82
N ALA A 195 -16.77 9.55 10.58
CA ALA A 195 -17.39 10.79 10.13
C ALA A 195 -16.34 11.90 9.92
N PRO A 196 -16.49 12.77 8.90
CA PRO A 196 -15.58 13.90 8.71
C PRO A 196 -15.59 14.82 9.93
N GLY A 197 -14.41 15.05 10.52
CA GLY A 197 -14.27 15.80 11.78
C GLY A 197 -14.50 14.97 13.03
N GLY A 198 -14.80 13.68 12.93
CA GLY A 198 -14.97 12.79 14.08
C GLY A 198 -16.35 12.84 14.72
N TYR A 199 -16.41 12.39 15.98
CA TYR A 199 -17.63 12.17 16.75
C TYR A 199 -17.58 12.93 18.08
N TRP A 200 -18.76 13.17 18.64
CA TRP A 200 -18.92 13.64 20.01
C TRP A 200 -18.58 12.53 21.01
N ASP A 201 -17.77 12.86 22.02
CA ASP A 201 -17.23 11.89 22.99
C ASP A 201 -17.70 12.12 24.44
N ASN A 202 -18.52 13.14 24.69
CA ASN A 202 -19.04 13.51 26.01
C ASN A 202 -20.50 13.99 25.93
N ASN A 203 -21.15 14.11 27.10
CA ASN A 203 -22.54 14.57 27.26
C ASN A 203 -22.65 16.11 27.40
N GLN A 204 -21.57 16.86 27.17
CA GLN A 204 -21.59 18.31 27.37
C GLN A 204 -22.43 18.99 26.27
N GLU A 205 -23.09 20.10 26.62
CA GLU A 205 -23.85 20.96 25.69
C GLU A 205 -25.15 20.35 25.09
N GLY A 206 -25.64 19.20 25.59
CA GLY A 206 -26.93 18.63 25.19
C GLY A 206 -26.90 17.80 23.90
N HIS A 207 -25.71 17.42 23.45
CA HIS A 207 -25.50 16.57 22.27
C HIS A 207 -25.51 15.08 22.62
N HIS A 208 -25.88 14.23 21.65
CA HIS A 208 -25.81 12.77 21.82
C HIS A 208 -24.39 12.26 21.51
N PRO A 209 -23.73 11.57 22.45
CA PRO A 209 -22.44 10.95 22.20
C PRO A 209 -22.48 9.99 21.02
N GLY A 210 -21.41 10.00 20.22
CA GLY A 210 -21.28 9.20 19.02
C GLY A 210 -21.99 9.77 17.78
N ASP A 211 -22.68 10.90 17.91
CA ASP A 211 -23.14 11.65 16.73
C ASP A 211 -21.95 12.35 16.04
N PRO A 212 -21.95 12.44 14.70
CA PRO A 212 -20.95 13.19 13.96
C PRO A 212 -20.92 14.68 14.32
N VAL A 213 -19.73 15.23 14.59
CA VAL A 213 -19.56 16.65 14.95
C VAL A 213 -20.09 17.59 13.85
N LEU A 214 -19.92 17.21 12.58
CA LEU A 214 -20.36 18.01 11.43
C LEU A 214 -21.89 18.11 11.29
N TRP A 215 -22.68 17.34 12.06
CA TRP A 215 -24.13 17.29 11.92
C TRP A 215 -24.82 18.61 12.29
N GLU A 216 -24.35 19.30 13.33
CA GLU A 216 -25.04 20.46 13.91
C GLU A 216 -25.17 21.64 12.94
N HIS A 217 -24.05 22.15 12.42
CA HIS A 217 -24.06 23.30 11.51
C HIS A 217 -24.04 22.90 10.03
N HIS A 218 -23.67 21.65 9.70
CA HIS A 218 -23.36 21.24 8.34
C HIS A 218 -24.03 19.91 7.93
N SER A 219 -25.22 19.60 8.49
CA SER A 219 -26.00 18.38 8.21
C SER A 219 -26.18 18.04 6.72
N ARG A 220 -26.44 19.04 5.86
CA ARG A 220 -26.58 18.84 4.41
C ARG A 220 -25.29 18.33 3.77
N ARG A 221 -24.13 18.85 4.18
CA ARG A 221 -22.81 18.43 3.69
C ARG A 221 -22.49 17.03 4.19
N LEU A 222 -22.75 16.74 5.46
CA LEU A 222 -22.55 15.42 6.01
C LEU A 222 -23.42 14.36 5.30
N ARG A 223 -24.69 14.69 4.99
CA ARG A 223 -25.55 13.81 4.20
C ARG A 223 -25.01 13.57 2.79
N ALA A 224 -24.57 14.62 2.11
CA ALA A 224 -23.93 14.48 0.79
C ALA A 224 -22.67 13.61 0.86
N PHE A 225 -21.83 13.78 1.89
CA PHE A 225 -20.64 12.96 2.13
C PHE A 225 -20.99 11.46 2.18
N PHE A 226 -21.90 11.05 3.07
CA PHE A 226 -22.25 9.64 3.23
C PHE A 226 -22.96 9.06 2.00
N VAL A 227 -23.76 9.85 1.28
CA VAL A 227 -24.39 9.42 0.04
C VAL A 227 -23.34 9.14 -1.03
N CYS A 228 -22.48 10.10 -1.32
CA CYS A 228 -21.43 9.94 -2.32
C CYS A 228 -20.45 8.81 -1.94
N ASN A 229 -20.08 8.70 -0.66
CA ASN A 229 -19.19 7.65 -0.16
C ASN A 229 -19.82 6.26 -0.30
N THR A 230 -21.09 6.10 0.04
CA THR A 230 -21.78 4.80 -0.05
C THR A 230 -22.01 4.38 -1.50
N ILE A 231 -22.33 5.32 -2.40
CA ILE A 231 -22.40 5.04 -3.84
C ILE A 231 -21.05 4.54 -4.36
N ALA A 232 -19.95 5.19 -3.96
CA ALA A 232 -18.61 4.78 -4.35
C ALA A 232 -18.24 3.39 -3.79
N PHE A 233 -18.57 3.11 -2.52
CA PHE A 233 -18.37 1.81 -1.89
C PHE A 233 -19.14 0.71 -2.61
N VAL A 234 -20.46 0.88 -2.80
CA VAL A 234 -21.32 -0.11 -3.46
C VAL A 234 -20.89 -0.36 -4.91
N ALA A 235 -20.64 0.71 -5.68
CA ALA A 235 -20.15 0.58 -7.05
C ALA A 235 -18.83 -0.20 -7.12
N SER A 236 -17.92 0.04 -6.18
CA SER A 236 -16.64 -0.67 -6.11
C SER A 236 -16.79 -2.16 -5.78
N LEU A 237 -17.68 -2.53 -4.85
CA LEU A 237 -17.97 -3.94 -4.52
C LEU A 237 -18.63 -4.67 -5.70
N LEU A 238 -19.57 -4.02 -6.39
CA LEU A 238 -20.22 -4.57 -7.57
C LEU A 238 -19.18 -4.84 -8.68
N ILE A 239 -18.22 -3.93 -8.89
CA ILE A 239 -17.13 -4.16 -9.85
C ILE A 239 -16.30 -5.38 -9.43
N ILE A 240 -15.89 -5.49 -8.16
CA ILE A 240 -15.08 -6.62 -7.67
C ILE A 240 -15.83 -7.94 -7.92
N MET A 241 -17.12 -7.99 -7.59
CA MET A 241 -17.95 -9.18 -7.78
C MET A 241 -18.13 -9.54 -9.26
N LEU A 242 -18.43 -8.56 -10.11
CA LEU A 242 -18.53 -8.77 -11.56
C LEU A 242 -17.22 -9.23 -12.20
N LEU A 243 -16.07 -8.87 -11.60
CA LEU A 243 -14.75 -9.31 -12.04
C LEU A 243 -14.35 -10.68 -11.52
N LEU A 244 -14.92 -11.15 -10.40
CA LEU A 244 -14.68 -12.46 -9.79
C LEU A 244 -15.49 -13.60 -10.43
N ASP A 245 -16.65 -13.31 -11.03
CA ASP A 245 -17.46 -14.32 -11.72
C ASP A 245 -16.78 -14.82 -13.02
N LYS A 246 -16.60 -16.14 -13.15
CA LYS A 246 -15.98 -16.82 -14.32
C LYS A 246 -16.94 -16.88 -15.51
N LYS A 247 -18.26 -17.03 -15.27
CA LYS A 247 -19.27 -17.11 -16.35
C LYS A 247 -19.82 -15.74 -16.74
N GLN A 248 -19.55 -14.70 -15.94
CA GLN A 248 -19.97 -13.29 -16.15
C GLN A 248 -21.37 -13.19 -16.75
N ARG A 249 -22.30 -14.02 -16.25
CA ARG A 249 -23.69 -14.01 -16.70
C ARG A 249 -24.43 -12.96 -15.90
N ILE A 250 -24.42 -11.75 -16.44
CA ILE A 250 -25.45 -10.77 -16.11
C ILE A 250 -26.78 -11.40 -16.54
N PHE A 251 -27.72 -11.52 -15.62
CA PHE A 251 -29.11 -11.84 -15.89
C PHE A 251 -29.76 -10.64 -16.61
N LEU A 252 -29.32 -10.37 -17.84
CA LEU A 252 -30.05 -9.51 -18.78
C LEU A 252 -30.62 -10.46 -19.84
N PRO A 253 -31.96 -10.49 -20.04
CA PRO A 253 -32.63 -11.42 -20.93
C PRO A 253 -32.49 -10.95 -22.38
N LEU A 254 -31.27 -10.86 -22.89
CA LEU A 254 -31.04 -10.61 -24.31
C LEU A 254 -29.81 -11.40 -24.80
N ASP A 255 -30.12 -12.52 -25.42
CA ASP A 255 -29.25 -13.25 -26.34
C ASP A 255 -28.74 -12.32 -27.45
N LYS A 256 -27.45 -11.97 -27.44
CA LYS A 256 -26.53 -11.80 -28.61
C LYS A 256 -25.08 -11.58 -28.12
N ILE A 257 -24.32 -12.68 -28.03
CA ILE A 257 -23.01 -12.81 -27.35
C ILE A 257 -21.92 -11.77 -27.73
N LYS A 258 -21.90 -11.18 -28.94
CA LYS A 258 -20.89 -10.15 -29.33
C LYS A 258 -21.24 -8.73 -28.87
N ILE A 259 -22.53 -8.35 -28.85
CA ILE A 259 -22.98 -7.02 -28.41
C ILE A 259 -22.85 -6.89 -26.89
N THR A 260 -23.08 -7.98 -26.16
CA THR A 260 -23.00 -8.06 -24.69
C THR A 260 -21.62 -7.71 -24.12
N ILE A 261 -20.52 -8.01 -24.82
CA ILE A 261 -19.14 -7.82 -24.30
C ILE A 261 -18.71 -6.34 -24.32
N THR A 262 -19.04 -5.62 -25.40
CA THR A 262 -18.74 -4.18 -25.54
C THR A 262 -19.56 -3.38 -24.53
N VAL A 263 -20.85 -3.71 -24.41
CA VAL A 263 -21.75 -3.13 -23.40
C VAL A 263 -21.23 -3.39 -21.98
N ARG A 264 -20.78 -4.60 -21.65
CA ARG A 264 -20.23 -4.93 -20.31
C ARG A 264 -18.97 -4.14 -19.97
N THR A 265 -18.06 -3.97 -20.91
CA THR A 265 -16.83 -3.21 -20.68
C THR A 265 -17.17 -1.75 -20.44
N TYR A 266 -18.13 -1.20 -21.20
CA TYR A 266 -18.67 0.13 -20.99
C TYR A 266 -19.35 0.27 -19.63
N VAL A 267 -20.15 -0.73 -19.20
CA VAL A 267 -20.80 -0.77 -17.88
C VAL A 267 -19.77 -0.77 -16.74
N LEU A 268 -18.71 -1.59 -16.82
CA LEU A 268 -17.64 -1.57 -15.82
C LEU A 268 -16.89 -0.23 -15.79
N TYR A 269 -16.70 0.41 -16.95
CA TYR A 269 -16.16 1.75 -17.02
C TYR A 269 -17.10 2.81 -16.44
N ALA A 270 -18.41 2.68 -16.65
CA ALA A 270 -19.40 3.55 -16.05
C ALA A 270 -19.42 3.40 -14.52
N TYR A 271 -19.37 2.17 -13.99
CA TYR A 271 -19.31 1.96 -12.55
C TYR A 271 -18.05 2.53 -11.93
N ILE A 272 -16.88 2.38 -12.56
CA ILE A 272 -15.64 2.91 -11.99
C ILE A 272 -15.56 4.44 -12.07
N THR A 273 -16.14 5.06 -13.11
CA THR A 273 -16.26 6.53 -13.15
C THR A 273 -17.25 7.03 -12.11
N ILE A 274 -18.39 6.36 -11.92
CA ILE A 274 -19.34 6.65 -10.81
C ILE A 274 -18.63 6.53 -9.46
N ALA A 275 -17.81 5.49 -9.26
CA ALA A 275 -17.09 5.27 -8.01
C ALA A 275 -16.07 6.38 -7.75
N LEU A 276 -15.30 6.80 -8.76
CA LEU A 276 -14.34 7.90 -8.63
C LEU A 276 -15.01 9.27 -8.46
N LEU A 277 -16.11 9.53 -9.16
CA LEU A 277 -16.91 10.76 -8.99
C LEU A 277 -17.56 10.82 -7.60
N GLY A 278 -18.08 9.68 -7.11
CA GLY A 278 -18.58 9.55 -5.74
C GLY A 278 -17.48 9.81 -4.71
N LEU A 279 -16.25 9.35 -4.96
CA LEU A 279 -15.11 9.65 -4.08
C LEU A 279 -14.78 11.16 -4.06
N VAL A 280 -14.77 11.83 -5.21
CA VAL A 280 -14.57 13.29 -5.28
C VAL A 280 -15.71 14.05 -4.59
N GLY A 281 -16.96 13.65 -4.82
CA GLY A 281 -18.13 14.26 -4.18
C GLY A 281 -18.10 14.11 -2.66
N ALA A 282 -17.73 12.92 -2.16
CA ALA A 282 -17.53 12.68 -0.75
C ALA A 282 -16.41 13.56 -0.20
N TYR A 283 -15.25 13.60 -0.86
CA TYR A 283 -14.13 14.45 -0.43
C TYR A 283 -14.53 15.92 -0.33
N VAL A 284 -15.20 16.47 -1.35
CA VAL A 284 -15.68 17.87 -1.34
C VAL A 284 -16.63 18.11 -0.17
N ALA A 285 -17.61 17.23 0.02
CA ALA A 285 -18.61 17.39 1.07
C ALA A 285 -18.04 17.24 2.49
N GLY A 286 -17.07 16.34 2.68
CA GLY A 286 -16.44 16.08 3.98
C GLY A 286 -15.27 17.00 4.32
N SER A 287 -14.53 17.50 3.32
CA SER A 287 -13.36 18.37 3.53
C SER A 287 -13.68 19.87 3.56
N CYS A 288 -14.76 20.30 2.90
CA CYS A 288 -15.08 21.73 2.79
C CYS A 288 -16.13 22.16 3.80
N ARG A 289 -15.82 23.20 4.57
CA ARG A 289 -16.73 23.77 5.57
C ARG A 289 -17.45 25.01 5.01
N LYS A 290 -16.79 25.78 4.13
CA LYS A 290 -17.32 27.01 3.51
C LYS A 290 -17.64 26.84 2.02
N PRO A 291 -18.57 27.64 1.44
CA PRO A 291 -18.86 27.60 0.00
C PRO A 291 -17.61 27.90 -0.85
N ASP A 292 -16.79 28.87 -0.46
CA ASP A 292 -15.57 29.23 -1.22
C ASP A 292 -14.58 28.06 -1.32
N THR A 293 -14.39 27.32 -0.22
CA THR A 293 -13.56 26.10 -0.23
C THR A 293 -14.16 25.00 -1.11
N THR A 294 -15.49 24.94 -1.19
CA THR A 294 -16.21 23.98 -2.05
C THR A 294 -15.99 24.31 -3.52
N ILE A 295 -16.13 25.60 -3.88
CA ILE A 295 -15.91 26.11 -5.24
C ILE A 295 -14.46 25.88 -5.65
N TYR A 296 -13.51 26.14 -4.74
CA TYR A 296 -12.09 25.86 -4.98
C TYR A 296 -11.85 24.39 -5.34
N VAL A 297 -12.29 23.42 -4.51
CA VAL A 297 -12.01 22.00 -4.78
C VAL A 297 -12.70 21.52 -6.06
N LEU A 298 -13.91 22.02 -6.35
CA LEU A 298 -14.64 21.64 -7.56
C LEU A 298 -13.98 22.21 -8.84
N SER A 299 -13.54 23.48 -8.79
CA SER A 299 -12.81 24.13 -9.90
C SER A 299 -11.45 23.50 -10.17
N LEU A 300 -10.85 22.86 -9.16
CA LEU A 300 -9.54 22.21 -9.24
C LEU A 300 -9.50 21.09 -10.30
N VAL A 301 -10.62 20.40 -10.53
CA VAL A 301 -10.73 19.41 -11.61
C VAL A 301 -10.44 20.07 -12.97
N GLY A 302 -11.05 21.22 -13.23
CA GLY A 302 -10.81 22.01 -14.44
C GLY A 302 -9.39 22.59 -14.48
N ALA A 303 -8.90 23.12 -13.36
CA ALA A 303 -7.56 23.70 -13.26
C ALA A 303 -6.45 22.66 -13.51
N VAL A 304 -6.58 21.44 -12.99
CA VAL A 304 -5.64 20.34 -13.24
C VAL A 304 -5.67 19.94 -14.72
N LEU A 305 -6.86 19.82 -15.32
CA LEU A 305 -6.97 19.51 -16.75
C LEU A 305 -6.35 20.61 -17.63
N LEU A 306 -6.54 21.88 -17.27
CA LEU A 306 -5.93 23.02 -17.94
C LEU A 306 -4.40 22.99 -17.78
N CYS A 307 -3.89 22.75 -16.57
CA CYS A 307 -2.46 22.60 -16.31
C CYS A 307 -1.84 21.46 -17.14
N ILE A 308 -2.51 20.32 -17.24
CA ILE A 308 -2.11 19.19 -18.10
C ILE A 308 -2.08 19.62 -19.58
N GLY A 309 -3.09 20.37 -20.03
CA GLY A 309 -3.15 20.94 -21.39
C GLY A 309 -2.01 21.92 -21.66
N ALA A 310 -1.72 22.81 -20.72
CA ALA A 310 -0.62 23.77 -20.80
C ALA A 310 0.75 23.07 -20.82
N LEU A 311 0.97 22.08 -19.95
CA LEU A 311 2.18 21.24 -19.98
C LEU A 311 2.33 20.54 -21.34
N GLN A 312 1.21 20.11 -21.95
CA GLN A 312 1.23 19.50 -23.26
C GLN A 312 1.57 20.49 -24.38
N ALA A 313 1.08 21.72 -24.30
CA ALA A 313 1.44 22.81 -25.21
C ALA A 313 2.92 23.18 -25.06
N VAL A 314 3.41 23.38 -23.84
CA VAL A 314 4.82 23.66 -23.54
C VAL A 314 5.72 22.56 -24.11
N LEU A 315 5.41 21.28 -23.86
CA LEU A 315 6.18 20.16 -24.43
C LEU A 315 6.08 20.04 -25.96
N PHE A 316 5.05 20.62 -26.57
CA PHE A 316 4.91 20.70 -28.02
C PHE A 316 5.76 21.84 -28.63
N PHE A 317 5.81 23.00 -27.96
CA PHE A 317 6.57 24.17 -28.42
C PHE A 317 8.06 24.14 -28.02
N LEU A 318 8.46 23.37 -27.00
CA LEU A 318 9.86 23.24 -26.56
C LEU A 318 10.87 22.92 -27.69
N PRO A 319 10.61 21.96 -28.59
CA PRO A 319 11.50 21.65 -29.72
C PRO A 319 11.55 22.79 -30.77
N GLN A 320 10.51 23.62 -30.83
CA GLN A 320 10.41 24.75 -31.76
C GLN A 320 11.22 25.95 -31.26
N LEU A 321 11.27 26.17 -29.94
CA LEU A 321 12.09 27.21 -29.30
C LEU A 321 13.59 26.89 -29.31
N SER A 322 13.98 25.60 -29.25
CA SER A 322 15.40 25.21 -29.33
C SER A 322 16.06 25.49 -30.69
N ASN A 323 15.27 25.82 -31.72
CA ASN A 323 15.77 26.20 -33.05
C ASN A 323 16.01 27.72 -33.20
N ILE A 324 15.68 28.56 -32.22
CA ILE A 324 15.71 30.03 -32.36
C ILE A 324 16.80 30.71 -31.51
N SER A 325 17.54 30.00 -30.64
CA SER A 325 18.58 30.65 -29.82
C SER A 325 19.80 29.79 -29.53
N CYS A 326 20.97 30.40 -29.76
CA CYS A 326 22.32 29.86 -29.60
C CYS A 326 22.67 29.65 -28.11
N LEU A 327 22.29 28.51 -27.54
CA LEU A 327 22.84 28.03 -26.26
C LEU A 327 23.03 26.50 -26.31
N PRO A 328 24.18 26.00 -26.81
CA PRO A 328 24.41 24.58 -27.09
C PRO A 328 24.72 23.75 -25.81
N ILE A 329 24.23 24.18 -24.65
CA ILE A 329 24.45 23.50 -23.36
C ILE A 329 23.19 22.72 -22.91
N ILE A 330 21.98 23.15 -23.30
CA ILE A 330 20.73 22.50 -22.88
C ILE A 330 20.24 21.48 -23.93
N ALA A 331 20.49 21.70 -25.23
CA ALA A 331 20.10 20.78 -26.30
C ALA A 331 20.91 19.47 -26.29
N LYS A 332 22.19 19.51 -25.89
CA LYS A 332 23.05 18.31 -25.77
C LYS A 332 22.74 17.43 -24.55
N LEU A 333 21.86 17.87 -23.63
CA LEU A 333 21.33 17.00 -22.58
C LEU A 333 20.22 16.04 -23.09
N SER A 334 19.76 16.19 -24.34
CA SER A 334 18.58 15.49 -24.89
C SER A 334 18.82 14.57 -26.09
N CYS A 335 20.04 14.46 -26.64
CA CYS A 335 20.31 13.59 -27.79
C CYS A 335 21.46 12.62 -27.51
N SER A 336 21.15 11.32 -27.42
CA SER A 336 22.15 10.26 -27.60
C SER A 336 22.11 9.84 -29.07
N PRO A 337 23.18 9.99 -29.86
CA PRO A 337 23.27 9.32 -31.15
C PRO A 337 23.52 7.83 -30.88
N GLY A 338 22.71 6.97 -31.50
CA GLY A 338 23.01 5.55 -31.58
C GLY A 338 24.20 5.34 -32.50
N GLY A 339 25.33 4.89 -31.94
CA GLY A 339 26.42 4.32 -32.73
C GLY A 339 26.06 2.90 -33.22
N PRO A 340 26.71 2.42 -34.30
CA PRO A 340 26.43 1.09 -34.85
C PRO A 340 26.79 0.01 -33.82
N SER A 341 25.90 -0.97 -33.66
CA SER A 341 25.96 -1.97 -32.60
C SER A 341 26.55 -3.27 -33.13
N ASP A 342 27.75 -3.63 -32.66
CA ASP A 342 28.26 -5.00 -32.76
C ASP A 342 27.37 -5.96 -31.96
N SER A 343 27.01 -7.07 -32.60
CA SER A 343 25.96 -8.01 -32.20
C SER A 343 26.32 -8.94 -31.03
N SER A 344 27.57 -8.93 -30.55
CA SER A 344 28.06 -9.88 -29.53
C SER A 344 27.93 -9.40 -28.07
N SER A 345 27.77 -8.09 -27.80
CA SER A 345 27.70 -7.56 -26.41
C SER A 345 26.27 -7.42 -25.84
N ARG A 346 25.25 -7.69 -26.66
CA ARG A 346 23.83 -7.45 -26.33
C ARG A 346 23.26 -8.39 -25.27
N LYS A 347 23.78 -9.61 -25.14
CA LYS A 347 23.30 -10.61 -24.16
C LYS A 347 23.70 -10.24 -22.71
N ASN A 348 24.93 -9.75 -22.49
CA ASN A 348 25.44 -9.40 -21.15
C ASN A 348 24.93 -8.05 -20.62
N THR A 349 24.52 -7.14 -21.50
CA THR A 349 23.95 -5.84 -21.12
C THR A 349 22.46 -5.94 -20.79
N SER A 350 21.70 -6.79 -21.50
CA SER A 350 20.26 -7.01 -21.25
C SER A 350 19.98 -7.65 -19.88
N SER A 351 20.82 -8.57 -19.40
CA SER A 351 20.60 -9.25 -18.11
C SER A 351 20.84 -8.33 -16.90
N LYS A 352 21.88 -7.47 -16.95
CA LYS A 352 22.18 -6.49 -15.90
C LYS A 352 21.12 -5.39 -15.80
N THR A 353 20.54 -4.95 -16.92
CA THR A 353 19.46 -3.95 -16.93
C THR A 353 18.17 -4.50 -16.31
N ASP A 354 17.82 -5.75 -16.58
CA ASP A 354 16.60 -6.36 -16.04
C ASP A 354 16.66 -6.56 -14.52
N ILE A 355 17.84 -6.90 -13.97
CA ILE A 355 18.06 -6.99 -12.51
C ILE A 355 17.90 -5.62 -11.84
N LEU A 356 18.41 -4.56 -12.48
CA LEU A 356 18.32 -3.20 -11.98
C LEU A 356 16.87 -2.68 -11.97
N GLU A 357 16.10 -2.92 -13.04
CA GLU A 357 14.68 -2.53 -13.10
C GLU A 357 13.83 -3.25 -12.06
N LYS A 358 14.07 -4.55 -11.82
CA LYS A 358 13.40 -5.31 -10.76
C LYS A 358 13.66 -4.70 -9.37
N ALA A 359 14.93 -4.38 -9.05
CA ALA A 359 15.29 -3.79 -7.76
C ALA A 359 14.65 -2.40 -7.56
N GLN A 360 14.62 -1.57 -8.61
CA GLN A 360 13.98 -0.25 -8.58
C GLN A 360 12.47 -0.34 -8.28
N SER A 361 11.78 -1.32 -8.87
CA SER A 361 10.34 -1.50 -8.61
C SER A 361 10.04 -1.83 -7.14
N LEU A 362 10.93 -2.58 -6.48
CA LEU A 362 10.80 -2.94 -5.06
C LEU A 362 11.12 -1.76 -4.16
N VAL A 363 12.19 -1.02 -4.46
CA VAL A 363 12.55 0.16 -3.66
C VAL A 363 11.44 1.20 -3.72
N VAL A 364 10.84 1.44 -4.89
CA VAL A 364 9.74 2.40 -4.92
C VAL A 364 8.53 1.88 -4.17
N LEU A 365 8.16 0.60 -4.30
CA LEU A 365 7.05 0.05 -3.52
C LEU A 365 7.24 0.33 -2.02
N LEU A 366 8.45 0.15 -1.52
CA LEU A 366 8.79 0.42 -0.12
C LEU A 366 8.81 1.91 0.22
N ALA A 367 9.39 2.76 -0.63
CA ALA A 367 9.39 4.21 -0.40
C ALA A 367 7.95 4.75 -0.41
N THR A 368 7.12 4.26 -1.32
CA THR A 368 5.70 4.58 -1.37
C THR A 368 4.99 4.14 -0.08
N LEU A 369 5.28 2.95 0.44
CA LEU A 369 4.79 2.53 1.76
C LEU A 369 5.20 3.51 2.85
N VAL A 370 6.50 3.78 3.00
CA VAL A 370 7.06 4.64 4.05
C VAL A 370 6.40 6.00 3.98
N ALA A 371 6.32 6.61 2.79
CA ALA A 371 5.67 7.89 2.57
C ALA A 371 4.22 7.92 3.10
N THR A 372 3.43 6.86 2.89
CA THR A 372 2.05 6.83 3.40
C THR A 372 1.97 6.79 4.90
N VAL A 373 2.72 5.88 5.52
CA VAL A 373 2.58 5.63 6.95
C VAL A 373 3.12 6.80 7.75
N THR A 374 4.19 7.44 7.27
CA THR A 374 4.76 8.63 7.91
C THR A 374 3.91 9.87 7.66
N TYR A 375 3.25 9.99 6.49
CA TYR A 375 2.32 11.08 6.24
C TYR A 375 1.15 11.06 7.23
N GLN A 376 0.50 9.91 7.39
CA GLN A 376 -0.59 9.74 8.36
C GLN A 376 -0.12 10.00 9.79
N ALA A 377 0.99 9.39 10.20
CA ALA A 377 1.54 9.54 11.54
C ALA A 377 2.00 10.98 11.86
N GLY A 378 2.42 11.75 10.85
CA GLY A 378 2.81 13.14 11.04
C GLY A 378 1.61 14.07 11.27
N LEU A 379 0.46 13.77 10.66
CA LEU A 379 -0.77 14.57 10.81
C LEU A 379 -1.59 14.19 12.05
N VAL A 380 -1.45 12.94 12.51
CA VAL A 380 -2.06 12.42 13.74
C VAL A 380 -0.94 12.00 14.69
N PRO A 381 -0.41 12.93 15.51
CA PRO A 381 0.75 12.65 16.35
C PRO A 381 0.42 11.63 17.46
N PRO A 382 1.41 10.81 17.87
CA PRO A 382 1.25 9.88 18.98
C PRO A 382 0.98 10.66 20.27
N GLY A 383 0.11 10.11 21.12
CA GLY A 383 -0.41 10.78 22.30
C GLY A 383 -1.59 11.71 22.02
N GLY A 384 -1.98 11.91 20.75
CA GLY A 384 -3.10 12.80 20.41
C GLY A 384 -2.74 14.28 20.51
N VAL A 385 -3.77 15.12 20.44
CA VAL A 385 -3.67 16.59 20.47
C VAL A 385 -4.61 17.16 21.53
N TRP A 386 -4.26 18.32 22.07
CA TRP A 386 -5.12 19.03 23.01
C TRP A 386 -6.43 19.45 22.33
N GLN A 387 -7.57 19.23 22.99
CA GLN A 387 -8.89 19.62 22.47
C GLN A 387 -9.31 21.05 22.85
N LYS A 388 -8.78 21.61 23.96
CA LYS A 388 -9.14 22.93 24.49
C LYS A 388 -7.90 23.82 24.70
N ASN A 389 -8.10 25.13 24.66
CA ASN A 389 -7.06 26.12 24.98
C ASN A 389 -6.99 26.32 26.50
N GLN A 390 -6.18 25.54 27.21
CA GLN A 390 -6.10 25.55 28.69
C GLN A 390 -4.67 25.27 29.16
N ASP A 391 -4.34 25.70 30.38
CA ASP A 391 -3.07 25.41 31.08
C ASP A 391 -1.78 25.76 30.30
N GLY A 392 -1.84 26.80 29.46
CA GLY A 392 -0.71 27.25 28.64
C GLY A 392 -0.49 26.41 27.36
N HIS A 393 -1.40 25.50 27.04
CA HIS A 393 -1.41 24.72 25.80
C HIS A 393 -2.53 25.18 24.87
N MET A 394 -2.25 25.18 23.56
CA MET A 394 -3.25 25.51 22.53
C MET A 394 -3.87 24.24 21.98
N ALA A 395 -5.18 24.29 21.70
CA ALA A 395 -5.87 23.22 21.01
C ALA A 395 -5.19 22.90 19.66
N GLY A 396 -5.11 21.61 19.34
CA GLY A 396 -4.42 21.08 18.17
C GLY A 396 -2.90 20.94 18.34
N GLU A 397 -2.30 21.42 19.44
CA GLU A 397 -0.90 21.08 19.75
C GLU A 397 -0.78 19.61 20.22
N PRO A 398 0.28 18.88 19.82
CA PRO A 398 0.49 17.49 20.24
C PRO A 398 0.69 17.37 21.76
N ILE A 399 -0.03 16.47 22.41
CA ILE A 399 0.08 16.29 23.88
C ILE A 399 1.46 15.75 24.26
N LEU A 400 2.03 14.86 23.44
CA LEU A 400 3.38 14.33 23.70
C LEU A 400 4.45 15.43 23.64
N LEU A 401 4.21 16.54 22.93
CA LEU A 401 5.14 17.67 22.90
C LEU A 401 5.15 18.44 24.23
N SER A 402 3.99 18.60 24.88
CA SER A 402 3.90 19.28 26.17
C SER A 402 4.37 18.39 27.33
N THR A 403 4.00 17.12 27.33
CA THR A 403 4.34 16.19 28.43
C THR A 403 5.77 15.65 28.33
N GLN A 404 6.24 15.29 27.13
CA GLN A 404 7.55 14.67 26.91
C GLN A 404 8.25 15.21 25.65
N ALA A 405 8.58 16.51 25.65
CA ALA A 405 9.13 17.22 24.49
C ALA A 405 10.33 16.53 23.81
N LYS A 406 11.26 15.93 24.57
CA LYS A 406 12.42 15.20 24.02
C LYS A 406 11.98 14.03 23.14
N ARG A 407 11.00 13.27 23.60
CA ARG A 407 10.48 12.07 22.94
C ARG A 407 9.69 12.42 21.68
N TYR A 408 8.82 13.43 21.79
CA TYR A 408 8.12 13.97 20.62
C TYR A 408 9.10 14.46 19.55
N LYS A 409 10.17 15.18 19.92
CA LYS A 409 11.19 15.63 18.96
C LYS A 409 11.85 14.46 18.24
N VAL A 410 12.24 13.39 18.95
CA VAL A 410 12.80 12.18 18.32
C VAL A 410 11.80 11.57 17.33
N PHE A 411 10.54 11.37 17.76
CA PHE A 411 9.48 10.88 16.88
C PHE A 411 9.33 11.75 15.62
N PHE A 412 9.18 13.06 15.80
CA PHE A 412 8.91 14.00 14.72
C PHE A 412 10.04 14.05 13.69
N TYR A 413 11.29 14.16 14.14
CA TYR A 413 12.44 14.20 13.23
C TYR A 413 12.61 12.85 12.51
N CYS A 414 12.58 11.73 13.23
CA CYS A 414 12.69 10.41 12.60
C CYS A 414 11.58 10.14 11.57
N ASN A 415 10.31 10.45 11.91
CA ASN A 415 9.17 10.29 11.01
C ASN A 415 9.29 11.21 9.78
N SER A 416 9.67 12.47 9.98
CA SER A 416 9.80 13.45 8.90
C SER A 416 10.99 13.17 7.99
N THR A 417 12.10 12.67 8.52
CA THR A 417 13.24 12.20 7.72
C THR A 417 12.81 11.02 6.85
N ALA A 418 12.13 10.02 7.42
CA ALA A 418 11.63 8.87 6.66
C ALA A 418 10.62 9.29 5.57
N PHE A 419 9.71 10.22 5.87
CA PHE A 419 8.81 10.79 4.88
C PHE A 419 9.56 11.50 3.75
N ALA A 420 10.46 12.42 4.10
CA ALA A 420 11.19 13.22 3.12
C ALA A 420 12.13 12.38 2.25
N ALA A 421 12.88 11.46 2.85
CA ALA A 421 13.80 10.60 2.12
C ALA A 421 13.05 9.58 1.24
N SER A 422 11.87 9.09 1.66
CA SER A 422 11.01 8.28 0.79
C SER A 422 10.49 9.04 -0.44
N LEU A 423 10.11 10.32 -0.31
CA LEU A 423 9.76 11.18 -1.45
C LEU A 423 10.96 11.41 -2.37
N VAL A 424 12.13 11.69 -1.80
CA VAL A 424 13.38 11.82 -2.56
C VAL A 424 13.65 10.53 -3.34
N VAL A 425 13.53 9.36 -2.73
CA VAL A 425 13.67 8.06 -3.41
C VAL A 425 12.68 7.93 -4.58
N ILE A 426 11.40 8.23 -4.36
CA ILE A 426 10.37 8.15 -5.42
C ILE A 426 10.74 9.09 -6.59
N VAL A 427 11.13 10.34 -6.30
CA VAL A 427 11.53 11.32 -7.30
C VAL A 427 12.81 10.89 -8.03
N LEU A 428 13.84 10.45 -7.31
CA LEU A 428 15.12 10.03 -7.87
C LEU A 428 14.99 8.86 -8.83
N VAL A 429 14.20 7.83 -8.48
CA VAL A 429 13.94 6.69 -9.36
C VAL A 429 13.23 7.12 -10.66
N ARG A 430 12.45 8.21 -10.63
CA ARG A 430 11.73 8.75 -11.79
C ARG A 430 12.60 9.53 -12.76
N TYR A 431 13.58 10.30 -12.25
CA TYR A 431 14.38 11.20 -13.08
C TYR A 431 15.52 10.51 -13.82
N LYS A 432 16.18 9.49 -13.25
CA LYS A 432 17.10 8.61 -13.99
C LYS A 432 17.23 7.21 -13.35
N PRO A 433 17.13 6.12 -14.15
CA PRO A 433 17.40 4.76 -13.68
C PRO A 433 18.89 4.47 -13.39
N LEU A 434 19.78 5.46 -13.52
CA LEU A 434 21.24 5.30 -13.44
C LEU A 434 21.86 5.81 -12.13
N LEU A 435 21.07 6.22 -11.14
CA LEU A 435 21.63 6.46 -9.81
C LEU A 435 22.24 5.16 -9.31
N ARG A 436 23.48 5.26 -8.79
CA ARG A 436 24.22 4.10 -8.29
C ARG A 436 23.32 3.39 -7.30
N ARG A 437 23.03 2.11 -7.54
CA ARG A 437 22.24 1.21 -6.69
C ARG A 437 22.50 1.44 -5.18
N ARG A 438 23.77 1.66 -4.83
CA ARG A 438 24.24 1.98 -3.48
C ARG A 438 23.57 3.23 -2.86
N ILE A 439 23.39 4.31 -3.60
CA ILE A 439 22.74 5.54 -3.08
C ILE A 439 21.28 5.23 -2.73
N LEU A 440 20.58 4.56 -3.65
CA LEU A 440 19.18 4.19 -3.47
C LEU A 440 19.00 3.22 -2.27
N GLU A 441 19.90 2.25 -2.11
CA GLU A 441 19.92 1.33 -0.98
C GLU A 441 20.22 2.04 0.35
N ILE A 442 21.20 2.95 0.39
CA ILE A 442 21.54 3.71 1.60
C ILE A 442 20.39 4.61 2.02
N THR A 443 19.79 5.37 1.09
CA THR A 443 18.65 6.24 1.40
C THR A 443 17.46 5.43 1.92
N MET A 444 17.19 4.27 1.32
CA MET A 444 16.11 3.39 1.76
C MET A 444 16.40 2.75 3.13
N ILE A 445 17.65 2.38 3.43
CA ILE A 445 18.02 1.91 4.78
C ILE A 445 17.81 3.03 5.81
N LEU A 446 18.20 4.26 5.47
CA LEU A 446 17.95 5.44 6.31
C LEU A 446 16.44 5.65 6.55
N ASP A 447 15.59 5.46 5.54
CA ASP A 447 14.12 5.49 5.69
C ASP A 447 13.63 4.48 6.73
N LEU A 448 14.12 3.25 6.66
CA LEU A 448 13.70 2.17 7.56
C LEU A 448 14.17 2.40 9.00
N PHE A 449 15.38 2.94 9.19
CA PHE A 449 15.86 3.35 10.52
C PHE A 449 15.07 4.55 11.07
N GLY A 450 14.70 5.50 10.21
CA GLY A 450 13.79 6.60 10.58
C GLY A 450 12.43 6.08 11.03
N LEU A 451 11.85 5.12 10.30
CA LEU A 451 10.59 4.49 10.69
C LEU A 451 10.69 3.74 12.02
N MET A 452 11.79 3.01 12.25
CA MET A 452 12.05 2.30 13.50
C MET A 452 12.21 3.26 14.70
N GLY A 453 12.96 4.35 14.53
CA GLY A 453 13.13 5.38 15.55
C GLY A 453 11.82 6.10 15.87
N ALA A 454 11.04 6.43 14.84
CA ALA A 454 9.71 7.01 15.01
C ALA A 454 8.77 6.07 15.76
N TYR A 455 8.74 4.78 15.39
CA TYR A 455 7.92 3.79 16.08
C TYR A 455 8.32 3.64 17.55
N ALA A 456 9.61 3.46 17.84
CA ALA A 456 10.08 3.29 19.21
C ALA A 456 9.83 4.52 20.09
N ALA A 457 9.96 5.73 19.53
CA ALA A 457 9.68 6.97 20.24
C ALA A 457 8.16 7.20 20.40
N GLY A 458 7.35 6.95 19.38
CA GLY A 458 5.92 7.25 19.41
C GLY A 458 5.04 6.21 20.12
N SER A 459 5.40 4.92 20.04
CA SER A 459 4.55 3.83 20.57
C SER A 459 4.74 3.53 22.05
N CYS A 460 5.95 3.71 22.59
CA CYS A 460 6.21 3.44 24.01
C CYS A 460 5.98 4.68 24.87
N ARG A 461 5.96 4.48 26.19
CA ARG A 461 5.81 5.54 27.19
C ARG A 461 7.06 5.75 28.03
N ASP A 462 7.77 4.67 28.28
CA ASP A 462 9.01 4.68 29.05
C ASP A 462 10.23 4.53 28.14
N ILE A 463 11.40 4.89 28.67
CA ILE A 463 12.69 4.69 27.99
C ILE A 463 13.00 3.18 27.93
N THR A 464 12.67 2.44 28.98
CA THR A 464 12.92 0.99 29.08
C THR A 464 12.21 0.20 27.99
N THR A 465 10.93 0.52 27.74
CA THR A 465 10.13 -0.11 26.68
C THR A 465 10.63 0.28 25.28
N SER A 466 11.08 1.53 25.08
CA SER A 466 11.74 1.92 23.83
C SER A 466 13.04 1.19 23.58
N VAL A 467 13.91 1.07 24.60
CA VAL A 467 15.16 0.32 24.51
C VAL A 467 14.87 -1.15 24.22
N TYR A 468 13.87 -1.75 24.88
CA TYR A 468 13.43 -3.11 24.59
C TYR A 468 13.01 -3.30 23.13
N ILE A 469 12.17 -2.40 22.60
CA ILE A 469 11.69 -2.50 21.21
C ILE A 469 12.84 -2.34 20.20
N ILE A 470 13.79 -1.43 20.46
CA ILE A 470 14.99 -1.28 19.61
C ILE A 470 15.89 -2.51 19.72
N ALA A 471 16.10 -3.05 20.93
CA ALA A 471 16.87 -4.26 21.17
C ALA A 471 16.25 -5.48 20.49
N LEU A 472 14.90 -5.58 20.49
CA LEU A 472 14.16 -6.60 19.76
C LEU A 472 14.46 -6.56 18.27
N ALA A 473 14.52 -5.37 17.66
CA ALA A 473 14.90 -5.23 16.26
C ALA A 473 16.32 -5.75 15.98
N GLY A 474 17.28 -5.39 16.85
CA GLY A 474 18.64 -5.91 16.80
C GLY A 474 18.70 -7.43 16.95
N GLY A 475 17.97 -7.99 17.90
CA GLY A 475 17.89 -9.42 18.15
C GLY A 475 17.31 -10.21 16.96
N VAL A 476 16.23 -9.71 16.34
CA VAL A 476 15.65 -10.32 15.13
C VAL A 476 16.66 -10.27 13.97
N LEU A 477 17.34 -9.14 13.76
CA LEU A 477 18.36 -9.04 12.71
C LEU A 477 19.53 -10.00 12.96
N VAL A 478 20.05 -10.06 14.18
CA VAL A 478 21.13 -10.98 14.57
C VAL A 478 20.72 -12.43 14.37
N TYR A 479 19.53 -12.82 14.83
CA TYR A 479 18.99 -14.17 14.62
C TYR A 479 18.99 -14.56 13.14
N VAL A 480 18.50 -13.68 12.26
CA VAL A 480 18.46 -14.00 10.83
C VAL A 480 19.86 -14.04 10.22
N VAL A 481 20.77 -13.13 10.60
CA VAL A 481 22.16 -13.16 10.12
C VAL A 481 22.86 -14.44 10.55
N ILE A 482 22.68 -14.88 11.80
CA ILE A 482 23.22 -16.15 12.31
C ILE A 482 22.72 -17.32 11.47
N HIS A 483 21.41 -17.46 11.27
CA HIS A 483 20.85 -18.54 10.44
C HIS A 483 21.35 -18.51 8.99
N VAL A 484 21.52 -17.32 8.42
CA VAL A 484 22.10 -17.14 7.09
C VAL A 484 23.54 -17.62 7.06
N VAL A 485 24.37 -17.21 8.02
CA VAL A 485 25.79 -17.56 8.07
C VAL A 485 25.98 -19.07 8.28
N PHE A 486 25.30 -19.67 9.25
CA PHE A 486 25.38 -21.12 9.50
C PHE A 486 24.98 -21.94 8.27
N PHE A 487 23.90 -21.56 7.60
CA PHE A 487 23.49 -22.23 6.37
C PHE A 487 24.53 -22.07 5.24
N THR A 488 25.11 -20.87 5.07
CA THR A 488 26.16 -20.68 4.06
C THR A 488 27.43 -21.47 4.35
N LEU A 489 27.76 -21.72 5.63
CA LEU A 489 28.90 -22.57 5.99
C LEU A 489 28.62 -24.04 5.63
N GLU A 490 27.42 -24.53 5.93
CA GLU A 490 27.05 -25.92 5.65
C GLU A 490 27.02 -26.26 4.15
N ASP A 491 26.59 -25.32 3.29
CA ASP A 491 26.59 -25.51 1.83
C ASP A 491 28.02 -25.53 1.27
N ASN A 492 28.92 -24.69 1.82
CA ASN A 492 30.34 -24.66 1.44
C ASN A 492 31.07 -25.96 1.81
N ASP A 493 30.70 -26.62 2.91
CA ASP A 493 31.31 -27.88 3.33
C ASP A 493 30.83 -29.05 2.45
N LYS A 494 29.54 -29.05 2.06
CA LYS A 494 28.98 -30.04 1.11
C LYS A 494 29.58 -29.92 -0.30
N GLU A 495 29.83 -28.70 -0.78
CA GLU A 495 30.51 -28.50 -2.08
C GLU A 495 31.97 -29.02 -2.07
N LYS A 496 32.67 -28.87 -0.94
CA LYS A 496 34.04 -29.40 -0.78
C LYS A 496 34.08 -30.94 -0.74
N GLU A 497 33.10 -31.59 -0.11
CA GLU A 497 33.01 -33.07 -0.11
C GLU A 497 32.67 -33.64 -1.50
N VAL A 498 31.77 -32.99 -2.26
CA VAL A 498 31.39 -33.39 -3.62
C VAL A 498 32.51 -33.12 -4.64
N GLY A 499 33.25 -32.03 -4.48
CA GLY A 499 34.45 -31.74 -5.29
C GLY A 499 35.55 -32.80 -5.12
N ASN A 500 35.69 -33.37 -3.92
CA ASN A 500 36.71 -34.37 -3.62
C ASN A 500 36.35 -35.77 -4.13
N THR A 501 35.06 -36.11 -4.22
CA THR A 501 34.59 -37.41 -4.75
C THR A 501 34.66 -37.48 -6.28
N ASN A 502 34.56 -36.36 -6.98
CA ASN A 502 34.71 -36.29 -8.44
C ASN A 502 36.16 -36.41 -8.92
N SER A 503 37.15 -36.23 -8.03
CA SER A 503 38.58 -36.38 -8.35
C SER A 503 39.03 -37.85 -8.52
N VAL A 504 38.21 -38.83 -8.14
CA VAL A 504 38.62 -40.26 -8.13
C VAL A 504 38.08 -41.05 -9.34
N ARG A 505 37.22 -40.47 -10.18
CA ARG A 505 36.63 -41.18 -11.32
C ARG A 505 37.04 -40.60 -12.68
N ASN A 506 38.33 -40.71 -13.01
CA ASN A 506 38.80 -40.53 -14.38
C ASN A 506 38.64 -41.82 -15.16
N GLY A 507 37.85 -41.79 -16.26
CA GLY A 507 37.80 -42.93 -17.16
C GLY A 507 36.70 -42.97 -18.24
N SER A 508 35.95 -41.91 -18.52
CA SER A 508 35.23 -41.78 -19.81
C SER A 508 34.64 -40.38 -19.96
N VAL A 509 35.12 -39.62 -20.94
CA VAL A 509 34.52 -38.34 -21.33
C VAL A 509 33.22 -38.64 -22.09
N VAL A 510 32.11 -38.74 -21.37
CA VAL A 510 30.78 -38.63 -21.97
C VAL A 510 30.35 -37.17 -21.85
N ARG A 511 30.29 -36.48 -22.98
CA ARG A 511 29.80 -35.10 -23.10
C ARG A 511 28.27 -35.09 -22.98
N THR A 512 27.73 -35.44 -21.82
CA THR A 512 26.28 -35.38 -21.56
C THR A 512 25.92 -34.02 -20.98
N GLN A 513 25.37 -33.16 -21.85
CA GLN A 513 24.22 -32.32 -21.53
C GLN A 513 24.37 -31.21 -20.45
N ASN A 514 25.25 -30.22 -20.68
CA ASN A 514 25.29 -28.96 -19.91
C ASN A 514 23.98 -28.13 -19.96
N ASN A 515 23.12 -28.37 -20.95
CA ASN A 515 21.86 -27.63 -21.10
C ASN A 515 20.86 -27.93 -19.96
N SER A 516 20.97 -29.08 -19.29
CA SER A 516 20.05 -29.48 -18.21
C SER A 516 20.38 -28.79 -16.87
N ALA A 517 21.67 -28.65 -16.53
CA ALA A 517 22.12 -27.97 -15.31
C ALA A 517 21.89 -26.45 -15.38
N GLU A 518 22.11 -25.84 -16.54
CA GLU A 518 21.88 -24.40 -16.76
C GLU A 518 20.38 -24.04 -16.70
N GLY A 519 19.52 -24.93 -17.22
CA GLY A 519 18.06 -24.83 -17.08
C GLY A 519 17.58 -24.93 -15.63
N ASN A 520 18.09 -25.92 -14.87
CA ASN A 520 17.74 -26.13 -13.46
C ASN A 520 18.14 -24.93 -12.57
N LEU A 521 19.30 -24.30 -12.84
CA LEU A 521 19.77 -23.13 -12.08
C LEU A 521 18.90 -21.89 -12.36
N ALA A 522 18.54 -21.65 -13.63
CA ALA A 522 17.65 -20.56 -14.02
C ALA A 522 16.23 -20.71 -13.45
N GLU A 523 15.72 -21.95 -13.38
CA GLU A 523 14.41 -22.25 -12.79
C GLU A 523 14.40 -21.99 -11.28
N LYS A 524 15.42 -22.49 -10.56
CA LYS A 524 15.62 -22.26 -9.11
C LYS A 524 15.69 -20.75 -8.81
N ASP A 525 16.41 -19.99 -9.62
CA ASP A 525 16.51 -18.53 -9.50
C ASP A 525 15.17 -17.83 -9.69
N SER A 526 14.37 -18.27 -10.67
CA SER A 526 13.03 -17.73 -10.90
C SER A 526 12.08 -18.00 -9.72
N CYS A 527 12.20 -19.17 -9.08
CA CYS A 527 11.41 -19.57 -7.93
C CYS A 527 11.74 -18.72 -6.69
N ILE A 528 13.04 -18.53 -6.42
CA ILE A 528 13.52 -17.67 -5.32
C ILE A 528 13.02 -16.22 -5.51
N ASP A 529 13.08 -15.69 -6.74
CA ASP A 529 12.56 -14.35 -7.07
C ASP A 529 11.05 -14.21 -6.84
N LYS A 530 10.27 -15.26 -7.15
CA LYS A 530 8.82 -15.29 -6.88
C LYS A 530 8.55 -15.31 -5.38
N ARG A 531 9.26 -16.16 -4.61
CA ARG A 531 9.14 -16.25 -3.15
C ARG A 531 9.51 -14.94 -2.45
N ARG A 532 10.60 -14.30 -2.88
CA ARG A 532 11.03 -12.97 -2.41
C ARG A 532 9.91 -11.93 -2.53
N LYS A 533 9.25 -11.86 -3.68
CA LYS A 533 8.15 -10.89 -3.92
C LYS A 533 6.95 -11.14 -3.02
N ARG A 534 6.62 -12.42 -2.73
CA ARG A 534 5.52 -12.79 -1.83
C ARG A 534 5.84 -12.40 -0.38
N LEU A 535 7.04 -12.74 0.11
CA LEU A 535 7.48 -12.40 1.46
C LEU A 535 7.54 -10.88 1.67
N LEU A 536 7.99 -10.12 0.66
CA LEU A 536 8.03 -8.67 0.75
C LEU A 536 6.63 -8.08 0.91
N LEU A 537 5.61 -8.63 0.23
CA LEU A 537 4.24 -8.14 0.37
C LEU A 537 3.70 -8.34 1.79
N PHE A 538 3.97 -9.50 2.42
CA PHE A 538 3.61 -9.75 3.82
C PHE A 538 4.33 -8.80 4.76
N ALA A 539 5.62 -8.60 4.56
CA ALA A 539 6.40 -7.70 5.38
C ALA A 539 5.92 -6.24 5.23
N VAL A 540 5.57 -5.81 4.02
CA VAL A 540 4.95 -4.50 3.77
C VAL A 540 3.61 -4.39 4.48
N LEU A 541 2.74 -5.40 4.37
CA LEU A 541 1.44 -5.42 5.08
C LEU A 541 1.62 -5.34 6.59
N GLY A 542 2.44 -6.23 7.17
CA GLY A 542 2.70 -6.28 8.60
C GLY A 542 3.29 -4.97 9.12
N ALA A 543 4.28 -4.40 8.44
CA ALA A 543 4.87 -3.11 8.80
C ALA A 543 3.83 -1.97 8.76
N THR A 544 2.98 -1.93 7.74
CA THR A 544 1.92 -0.90 7.61
C THR A 544 0.96 -0.94 8.79
N LEU A 545 0.43 -2.13 9.06
CA LEU A 545 -0.59 -2.37 10.08
C LEU A 545 -0.10 -2.01 11.46
N THR A 546 1.09 -2.52 11.78
CA THR A 546 1.64 -2.44 13.12
C THR A 546 2.22 -1.07 13.43
N TYR A 547 2.74 -0.35 12.42
CA TYR A 547 3.19 1.03 12.59
C TYR A 547 2.04 1.94 12.99
N GLN A 548 0.93 1.92 12.24
CA GLN A 548 -0.25 2.73 12.56
C GLN A 548 -0.82 2.37 13.94
N ALA A 549 -1.08 1.08 14.18
CA ALA A 549 -1.66 0.63 15.45
C ALA A 549 -0.75 0.86 16.65
N GLY A 550 0.57 0.90 16.47
CA GLY A 550 1.50 1.22 17.55
C GLY A 550 1.49 2.70 17.93
N LEU A 551 1.26 3.59 16.96
CA LEU A 551 1.18 5.04 17.20
C LEU A 551 -0.21 5.51 17.62
N THR A 552 -1.25 4.72 17.34
CA THR A 552 -2.63 4.93 17.80
C THR A 552 -3.12 3.64 18.47
N PRO A 553 -2.87 3.45 19.79
CA PRO A 553 -3.22 2.23 20.49
C PRO A 553 -4.74 2.06 20.57
N PRO A 554 -5.23 0.84 20.85
CA PRO A 554 -6.66 0.56 20.88
C PRO A 554 -7.39 1.39 21.94
N GLY A 555 -8.52 1.98 21.54
CA GLY A 555 -9.24 2.94 22.37
C GLY A 555 -8.63 4.34 22.39
N GLY A 556 -7.51 4.57 21.70
CA GLY A 556 -6.88 5.89 21.59
C GLY A 556 -6.13 6.33 22.85
N PHE A 557 -6.04 7.65 22.99
CA PHE A 557 -5.32 8.32 24.06
C PHE A 557 -6.28 9.15 24.90
N ARG A 558 -5.97 9.30 26.18
CA ARG A 558 -6.71 10.21 27.04
C ARG A 558 -6.41 11.66 26.69
N VAL A 559 -7.40 12.54 26.84
CA VAL A 559 -7.24 13.97 26.50
C VAL A 559 -7.04 14.87 27.72
N VAL A 560 -7.49 14.45 28.90
CA VAL A 560 -7.48 15.28 30.13
C VAL A 560 -6.73 14.56 31.26
N ASP A 561 -5.97 15.34 32.03
CA ASP A 561 -5.32 14.89 33.27
C ASP A 561 -6.37 14.65 34.36
N ASP A 562 -6.11 13.72 35.29
CA ASP A 562 -6.92 13.65 36.51
C ASP A 562 -6.10 13.63 37.81
N GLY A 563 -6.79 13.91 38.91
CA GLY A 563 -6.24 13.88 40.26
C GLY A 563 -5.84 12.47 40.75
N PHE A 564 -6.00 11.42 39.94
CA PHE A 564 -5.65 10.04 40.28
C PHE A 564 -4.31 9.60 39.64
N GLY A 565 -3.54 10.53 39.09
CA GLY A 565 -2.23 10.26 38.48
C GLY A 565 -2.31 9.67 37.07
N ARG A 566 -3.42 9.86 36.36
CA ARG A 566 -3.56 9.50 34.93
C ARG A 566 -3.34 10.75 34.09
N HIS A 567 -2.36 10.68 33.19
CA HIS A 567 -1.94 11.85 32.41
C HIS A 567 -2.54 11.89 31.01
N ALA A 568 -2.75 13.11 30.52
CA ALA A 568 -3.15 13.39 29.16
C ALA A 568 -2.14 12.79 28.18
N GLY A 569 -2.68 12.21 27.13
CA GLY A 569 -1.97 11.52 26.08
C GLY A 569 -1.70 10.05 26.38
N ASP A 570 -1.95 9.51 27.58
CA ASP A 570 -1.69 8.10 27.88
C ASP A 570 -2.68 7.14 27.21
N PRO A 571 -2.23 5.92 26.79
CA PRO A 571 -3.10 4.94 26.16
C PRO A 571 -4.20 4.47 27.11
N ILE A 572 -5.46 4.54 26.68
CA ILE A 572 -6.59 4.24 27.57
C ILE A 572 -6.57 2.76 28.02
N LEU A 573 -6.27 1.84 27.11
CA LEU A 573 -6.21 0.40 27.41
C LEU A 573 -5.16 0.05 28.48
N PHE A 574 -4.11 0.86 28.65
CA PHE A 574 -3.04 0.60 29.62
C PHE A 574 -3.54 0.61 31.06
N TYR A 575 -4.43 1.54 31.42
CA TYR A 575 -4.94 1.66 32.78
C TYR A 575 -6.05 0.67 33.07
N ASN A 576 -6.98 0.49 32.13
CA ASN A 576 -8.11 -0.42 32.32
C ASN A 576 -7.65 -1.88 32.38
N PHE A 577 -6.75 -2.26 31.47
CA PHE A 577 -6.30 -3.64 31.29
C PHE A 577 -4.80 -3.72 30.97
N PRO A 578 -3.92 -3.45 31.96
CA PRO A 578 -2.47 -3.34 31.73
C PRO A 578 -1.85 -4.60 31.13
N ARG A 579 -2.33 -5.79 31.52
CA ARG A 579 -1.87 -7.07 30.95
C ARG A 579 -2.23 -7.18 29.46
N ARG A 580 -3.43 -6.76 29.06
CA ARG A 580 -3.87 -6.77 27.67
C ARG A 580 -3.13 -5.75 26.84
N TYR A 581 -2.94 -4.53 27.36
CA TYR A 581 -2.14 -3.52 26.69
C TYR A 581 -0.70 -3.98 26.48
N LYS A 582 -0.05 -4.58 27.49
CA LYS A 582 1.31 -5.14 27.34
C LYS A 582 1.33 -6.24 26.28
N ALA A 583 0.36 -7.15 26.27
CA ALA A 583 0.24 -8.19 25.24
C ALA A 583 0.09 -7.58 23.84
N PHE A 584 -0.80 -6.59 23.68
CA PHE A 584 -0.96 -5.84 22.43
C PHE A 584 0.36 -5.19 21.98
N LEU A 585 1.00 -4.41 22.86
CA LEU A 585 2.22 -3.66 22.55
C LEU A 585 3.34 -4.60 22.12
N TYR A 586 3.61 -5.67 22.86
CA TYR A 586 4.68 -6.61 22.54
C TYR A 586 4.38 -7.38 21.25
N CYS A 587 3.17 -7.92 21.08
CA CYS A 587 2.77 -8.61 19.85
C CYS A 587 2.85 -7.67 18.63
N ASN A 588 2.33 -6.45 18.74
CA ASN A 588 2.39 -5.47 17.67
C ASN A 588 3.85 -5.10 17.32
N SER A 589 4.71 -4.94 18.33
CA SER A 589 6.13 -4.62 18.15
C SER A 589 6.92 -5.76 17.52
N VAL A 590 6.69 -7.02 17.93
CA VAL A 590 7.31 -8.21 17.33
C VAL A 590 6.91 -8.33 15.86
N SER A 591 5.64 -8.10 15.55
CA SER A 591 5.17 -8.13 14.16
C SER A 591 5.80 -7.01 13.33
N PHE A 592 5.89 -5.78 13.87
CA PHE A 592 6.54 -4.65 13.21
C PHE A 592 8.03 -4.91 12.95
N MET A 593 8.79 -5.34 13.97
CA MET A 593 10.23 -5.58 13.86
C MET A 593 10.59 -6.78 12.99
N SER A 594 9.78 -7.85 13.04
CA SER A 594 9.88 -8.97 12.10
C SER A 594 9.70 -8.47 10.67
N SER A 595 8.66 -7.68 10.43
CA SER A 595 8.35 -7.12 9.12
C SER A 595 9.46 -6.20 8.60
N LEU A 596 10.01 -5.32 9.44
CA LEU A 596 11.10 -4.44 9.08
C LEU A 596 12.39 -5.21 8.76
N SER A 597 12.72 -6.21 9.58
CA SER A 597 13.89 -7.07 9.37
C SER A 597 13.78 -7.86 8.06
N LEU A 598 12.59 -8.42 7.77
CA LEU A 598 12.29 -9.06 6.49
C LEU A 598 12.51 -8.10 5.32
N ILE A 599 12.01 -6.86 5.40
CA ILE A 599 12.20 -5.86 4.35
C ILE A 599 13.70 -5.59 4.12
N ILE A 600 14.46 -5.32 5.19
CA ILE A 600 15.90 -5.04 5.10
C ILE A 600 16.65 -6.17 4.39
N LEU A 601 16.38 -7.41 4.78
CA LEU A 601 17.02 -8.59 4.21
C LEU A 601 16.58 -8.87 2.77
N LEU A 602 15.30 -8.68 2.47
CA LEU A 602 14.72 -8.92 1.14
C LEU A 602 15.14 -7.85 0.13
N VAL A 603 15.51 -6.65 0.55
CA VAL A 603 16.06 -5.65 -0.37
C VAL A 603 17.53 -5.96 -0.72
N ASN A 604 18.31 -6.47 0.22
CA ASN A 604 19.72 -6.76 -0.02
C ASN A 604 19.90 -8.00 -0.93
N PRO A 605 20.49 -7.85 -2.14
CA PRO A 605 20.67 -8.94 -3.10
C PRO A 605 21.53 -10.09 -2.59
N ASN A 606 22.48 -9.79 -1.71
CA ASN A 606 23.48 -10.74 -1.25
C ASN A 606 22.94 -11.57 -0.08
N LEU A 607 21.97 -11.03 0.67
CA LEU A 607 21.43 -11.68 1.87
C LEU A 607 20.15 -12.48 1.58
N TYR A 608 19.28 -12.05 0.66
CA TYR A 608 18.00 -12.72 0.47
C TYR A 608 18.12 -14.14 -0.09
N ARG A 609 19.11 -14.43 -0.94
CA ARG A 609 19.29 -15.74 -1.57
C ARG A 609 19.59 -16.83 -0.53
N PRO A 610 20.64 -16.69 0.31
CA PRO A 610 20.87 -17.63 1.42
C PRO A 610 19.75 -17.64 2.47
N ALA A 611 19.14 -16.48 2.76
CA ALA A 611 18.09 -16.38 3.77
C ALA A 611 16.78 -17.09 3.39
N ILE A 612 16.47 -17.16 2.09
CA ILE A 612 15.31 -17.93 1.60
C ILE A 612 15.57 -19.44 1.67
N GLN A 613 16.81 -19.87 1.43
CA GLN A 613 17.20 -21.27 1.42
C GLN A 613 17.26 -21.87 2.83
N SER A 614 17.67 -21.08 3.83
CA SER A 614 17.71 -21.48 5.26
C SER A 614 16.33 -21.49 5.96
N TYR A 615 15.23 -21.26 5.26
CA TYR A 615 13.87 -21.09 5.83
C TYR A 615 13.69 -19.99 6.89
N ALA A 616 14.74 -19.25 7.26
CA ALA A 616 14.72 -18.22 8.31
C ALA A 616 13.67 -17.12 8.05
N LEU A 617 13.55 -16.67 6.79
CA LEU A 617 12.54 -15.66 6.41
C LEU A 617 11.10 -16.20 6.54
N SER A 618 10.90 -17.50 6.36
CA SER A 618 9.59 -18.14 6.52
C SER A 618 9.18 -18.19 7.98
N VAL A 619 10.09 -18.57 8.87
CA VAL A 619 9.88 -18.58 10.32
C VAL A 619 9.60 -17.17 10.83
N CYS A 620 10.39 -16.18 10.38
CA CYS A 620 10.20 -14.78 10.74
C CYS A 620 8.82 -14.25 10.27
N THR A 621 8.39 -14.62 9.05
CA THR A 621 7.06 -14.27 8.53
C THR A 621 5.94 -14.92 9.35
N ALA A 622 6.08 -16.20 9.70
CA ALA A 622 5.10 -16.89 10.55
C ALA A 622 5.01 -16.22 11.92
N ALA A 623 6.15 -16.00 12.60
CA ALA A 623 6.20 -15.31 13.88
C ALA A 623 5.56 -13.91 13.81
N GLY A 624 5.82 -13.16 12.74
CA GLY A 624 5.20 -11.86 12.51
C GLY A 624 3.68 -11.92 12.33
N LEU A 625 3.16 -12.96 11.68
CA LEU A 625 1.72 -13.18 11.50
C LEU A 625 1.02 -13.63 12.79
N PHE A 626 1.62 -14.54 13.56
CA PHE A 626 1.11 -14.94 14.88
C PHE A 626 1.05 -13.73 15.81
N ALA A 627 2.11 -12.92 15.81
CA ALA A 627 2.18 -11.68 16.57
C ALA A 627 1.11 -10.65 16.11
N LEU A 628 0.85 -10.53 14.80
CA LEU A 628 -0.21 -9.65 14.28
C LEU A 628 -1.61 -10.08 14.77
N LEU A 629 -1.92 -11.38 14.69
CA LEU A 629 -3.19 -11.94 15.16
C LEU A 629 -3.34 -11.80 16.68
N GLY A 630 -2.26 -12.00 17.44
CA GLY A 630 -2.22 -11.78 18.89
C GLY A 630 -2.45 -10.32 19.27
N ALA A 631 -1.89 -9.38 18.52
CA ALA A 631 -2.15 -7.95 18.71
C ALA A 631 -3.62 -7.61 18.47
N TYR A 632 -4.21 -8.10 17.37
CA TYR A 632 -5.64 -7.89 17.09
C TYR A 632 -6.55 -8.45 18.19
N ALA A 633 -6.28 -9.68 18.66
CA ALA A 633 -7.06 -10.30 19.73
C ALA A 633 -6.95 -9.56 21.07
N ALA A 634 -5.77 -9.05 21.41
CA ALA A 634 -5.55 -8.30 22.63
C ALA A 634 -6.12 -6.88 22.58
N GLY A 635 -6.12 -6.25 21.41
CA GLY A 635 -6.48 -4.83 21.25
C GLY A 635 -7.93 -4.55 20.83
N SER A 636 -8.60 -5.46 20.11
CA SER A 636 -9.89 -5.16 19.48
C SER A 636 -11.07 -4.98 20.43
N THR A 637 -11.01 -5.49 21.66
CA THR A 637 -12.11 -5.34 22.62
C THR A 637 -11.66 -5.48 24.07
N GLN A 638 -12.27 -4.67 24.94
CA GLN A 638 -12.03 -4.70 26.38
C GLN A 638 -12.84 -5.81 27.09
N HIS A 639 -13.91 -6.33 26.46
CA HIS A 639 -14.85 -7.23 27.15
C HIS A 639 -14.58 -8.71 26.90
N LEU A 640 -14.91 -9.52 27.90
CA LEU A 640 -14.60 -10.95 27.88
C LEU A 640 -15.39 -11.73 26.81
N LYS A 641 -16.70 -11.49 26.68
CA LYS A 641 -17.55 -12.23 25.70
C LYS A 641 -17.11 -12.00 24.25
N THR A 642 -16.94 -10.75 23.85
CA THR A 642 -16.46 -10.37 22.50
C THR A 642 -15.02 -10.82 22.28
N SER A 643 -14.19 -10.79 23.32
CA SER A 643 -12.79 -11.26 23.25
C SER A 643 -12.69 -12.77 23.02
N ILE A 644 -13.53 -13.59 23.67
CA ILE A 644 -13.58 -15.05 23.44
C ILE A 644 -13.83 -15.35 21.96
N TYR A 645 -14.78 -14.65 21.34
CA TYR A 645 -15.06 -14.82 19.91
C TYR A 645 -13.81 -14.58 19.04
N VAL A 646 -13.07 -13.50 19.30
CA VAL A 646 -11.86 -13.17 18.53
C VAL A 646 -10.76 -14.20 18.77
N PHE A 647 -10.57 -14.67 20.00
CA PHE A 647 -9.60 -15.73 20.30
C PHE A 647 -9.95 -17.06 19.62
N VAL A 648 -11.23 -17.45 19.61
CA VAL A 648 -11.70 -18.64 18.86
C VAL A 648 -11.46 -18.45 17.36
N LEU A 649 -11.79 -17.28 16.83
CA LEU A 649 -11.57 -16.97 15.42
C LEU A 649 -10.09 -17.05 15.03
N VAL A 650 -9.19 -16.47 15.85
CA VAL A 650 -7.74 -16.59 15.67
C VAL A 650 -7.31 -18.06 15.74
N ALA A 651 -7.78 -18.83 16.73
CA ALA A 651 -7.47 -20.26 16.84
C ALA A 651 -7.91 -21.05 15.60
N VAL A 652 -9.08 -20.75 15.02
CA VAL A 652 -9.56 -21.34 13.76
C VAL A 652 -8.61 -21.00 12.61
N VAL A 653 -8.20 -19.74 12.47
CA VAL A 653 -7.22 -19.33 11.43
C VAL A 653 -5.90 -20.07 11.59
N LEU A 654 -5.40 -20.22 12.83
CA LEU A 654 -4.18 -20.96 13.12
C LEU A 654 -4.32 -22.47 12.87
N PHE A 655 -5.48 -23.04 13.17
CA PHE A 655 -5.78 -24.44 12.90
C PHE A 655 -5.83 -24.72 11.39
N ILE A 656 -6.48 -23.85 10.61
CA ILE A 656 -6.47 -23.89 9.15
C ILE A 656 -5.02 -23.80 8.64
N MET A 657 -4.20 -22.91 9.20
CA MET A 657 -2.78 -22.80 8.86
C MET A 657 -2.01 -24.10 9.09
N ILE A 658 -2.20 -24.76 10.24
CA ILE A 658 -1.52 -26.01 10.58
C ILE A 658 -1.99 -27.14 9.66
N ILE A 659 -3.30 -27.29 9.43
CA ILE A 659 -3.83 -28.30 8.49
C ILE A 659 -3.19 -28.10 7.10
N LEU A 660 -3.18 -26.86 6.62
CA LEU A 660 -2.63 -26.55 5.32
C LEU A 660 -1.12 -26.84 5.24
N LEU A 661 -0.38 -26.61 6.32
CA LEU A 661 1.05 -26.95 6.43
C LEU A 661 1.27 -28.47 6.44
N VAL A 662 0.45 -29.24 7.17
CA VAL A 662 0.51 -30.71 7.22
C VAL A 662 0.16 -31.33 5.87
N CYS A 663 -0.91 -30.85 5.22
CA CYS A 663 -1.27 -31.25 3.85
C CYS A 663 -0.14 -30.95 2.86
N PHE A 664 0.56 -29.82 3.05
CA PHE A 664 1.71 -29.46 2.23
C PHE A 664 2.90 -30.39 2.45
N TYR A 665 3.22 -30.73 3.70
CA TYR A 665 4.30 -31.66 4.06
C TYR A 665 4.05 -33.07 3.51
N GLN A 666 2.83 -33.58 3.61
CA GLN A 666 2.47 -34.89 3.05
C GLN A 666 2.55 -34.92 1.51
N SER A 667 2.27 -33.78 0.86
CA SER A 667 2.38 -33.61 -0.59
C SER A 667 3.83 -33.58 -1.09
N GLU A 668 4.84 -33.52 -0.22
CA GLU A 668 6.26 -33.49 -0.60
C GLU A 668 6.80 -34.83 -1.15
N SER A 669 6.03 -35.93 -1.04
CA SER A 669 6.51 -37.31 -1.30
C SER A 669 6.36 -37.87 -2.73
N LYS A 670 6.01 -37.09 -3.76
CA LYS A 670 5.97 -37.61 -5.16
C LYS A 670 6.32 -36.51 -6.18
N GLU A 671 7.42 -36.67 -6.89
CA GLU A 671 7.83 -35.80 -8.00
C GLU A 671 7.61 -36.54 -9.32
N LYS A 672 6.88 -35.93 -10.26
CA LYS A 672 6.93 -36.27 -11.69
C LYS A 672 7.07 -34.95 -12.45
N ARG A 673 8.02 -34.95 -13.38
CA ARG A 673 8.51 -33.80 -14.14
C ARG A 673 8.06 -33.97 -15.59
N ASP A 674 7.48 -32.92 -16.17
CA ASP A 674 7.37 -32.72 -17.61
C ASP A 674 7.36 -31.22 -17.95
N ASP A 675 7.97 -30.93 -19.10
CA ASP A 675 8.64 -29.68 -19.46
C ASP A 675 7.86 -28.77 -20.44
N ILE A 676 8.50 -27.63 -20.72
CA ILE A 676 8.32 -26.68 -21.84
C ILE A 676 7.44 -25.44 -21.56
N SER A 677 8.10 -24.29 -21.42
CA SER A 677 7.51 -22.98 -21.70
C SER A 677 8.41 -22.14 -22.61
N LYS A 678 7.79 -21.54 -23.64
CA LYS A 678 8.41 -20.80 -24.75
C LYS A 678 8.77 -19.36 -24.35
N GLU A 679 9.90 -18.87 -24.84
CA GLU A 679 10.31 -17.46 -24.72
C GLU A 679 9.44 -16.51 -25.58
N PRO A 680 9.18 -15.26 -25.14
CA PRO A 680 8.45 -14.29 -25.93
C PRO A 680 9.34 -13.57 -26.94
N VAL A 681 8.82 -13.45 -28.17
CA VAL A 681 9.43 -12.76 -29.32
C VAL A 681 9.64 -11.25 -29.05
N GLU A 682 10.79 -10.74 -29.53
CA GLU A 682 11.42 -9.45 -29.25
C GLU A 682 10.61 -8.17 -29.62
N LYS A 683 9.40 -8.31 -30.19
CA LYS A 683 8.50 -7.17 -30.51
C LYS A 683 7.58 -6.71 -29.35
N ASP A 684 7.59 -7.39 -28.20
CA ASP A 684 6.67 -7.09 -27.07
C ASP A 684 7.31 -6.31 -25.89
N LYS A 685 8.62 -6.02 -25.94
CA LYS A 685 9.36 -5.32 -24.86
C LYS A 685 8.88 -3.87 -24.65
N ASP A 686 8.67 -3.11 -25.71
CA ASP A 686 8.22 -1.71 -25.60
C ASP A 686 6.81 -1.62 -25.03
N ARG A 687 5.90 -2.48 -25.51
CA ARG A 687 4.53 -2.55 -25.02
C ARG A 687 4.51 -2.94 -23.53
N ALA A 688 5.28 -3.94 -23.12
CA ALA A 688 5.43 -4.33 -21.72
C ALA A 688 5.96 -3.18 -20.83
N LYS A 689 6.92 -2.39 -21.33
CA LYS A 689 7.49 -1.23 -20.62
C LYS A 689 6.47 -0.12 -20.37
N TYR A 690 5.68 0.27 -21.37
CA TYR A 690 4.59 1.24 -21.20
C TYR A 690 3.55 0.76 -20.18
N HIS A 691 3.25 -0.54 -20.17
CA HIS A 691 2.30 -1.13 -19.24
C HIS A 691 2.82 -1.22 -17.81
N ALA A 692 4.10 -1.54 -17.61
CA ALA A 692 4.74 -1.49 -16.29
C ALA A 692 4.69 -0.06 -15.73
N LYS A 693 5.04 0.93 -16.56
CA LYS A 693 5.00 2.34 -16.19
C LYS A 693 3.59 2.83 -15.86
N ARG A 694 2.57 2.40 -16.62
CA ARG A 694 1.14 2.68 -16.32
C ARG A 694 0.73 2.16 -14.95
N LYS A 695 0.97 0.87 -14.66
CA LYS A 695 0.61 0.25 -13.38
C LYS A 695 1.27 0.99 -12.21
N TYR A 696 2.52 1.39 -12.41
CA TYR A 696 3.29 2.12 -11.43
C TYR A 696 2.82 3.55 -11.19
N LEU A 697 2.49 4.31 -12.24
CA LEU A 697 1.87 5.65 -12.11
C LEU A 697 0.51 5.55 -11.43
N MET A 698 -0.28 4.52 -11.77
CA MET A 698 -1.59 4.29 -11.16
C MET A 698 -1.46 3.97 -9.67
N LEU A 699 -0.52 3.10 -9.27
CA LEU A 699 -0.27 2.78 -7.86
C LEU A 699 0.11 4.03 -7.05
N LEU A 700 0.97 4.90 -7.62
CA LEU A 700 1.41 6.12 -6.94
C LEU A 700 0.27 7.14 -6.79
N GLY A 701 -0.55 7.34 -7.84
CA GLY A 701 -1.71 8.21 -7.77
C GLY A 701 -2.79 7.68 -6.83
N VAL A 702 -3.05 6.36 -6.84
CA VAL A 702 -3.92 5.68 -5.88
C VAL A 702 -3.48 6.02 -4.46
N LEU A 703 -2.20 5.85 -4.19
CA LEU A 703 -1.66 6.02 -2.85
C LEU A 703 -1.67 7.48 -2.37
N ALA A 704 -1.31 8.43 -3.24
CA ALA A 704 -1.44 9.86 -2.96
C ALA A 704 -2.90 10.25 -2.72
N ALA A 705 -3.84 9.75 -3.52
CA ALA A 705 -5.27 9.96 -3.32
C ALA A 705 -5.78 9.37 -1.99
N SER A 706 -5.34 8.19 -1.54
CA SER A 706 -5.79 7.65 -0.26
C SER A 706 -5.34 8.50 0.92
N VAL A 707 -4.07 8.90 0.96
CA VAL A 707 -3.54 9.60 2.13
C VAL A 707 -4.10 11.02 2.24
N THR A 708 -4.26 11.69 1.09
CA THR A 708 -4.85 13.03 1.03
C THR A 708 -6.34 13.02 1.30
N TYR A 709 -7.06 11.97 0.87
CA TYR A 709 -8.48 11.81 1.17
C TYR A 709 -8.70 11.73 2.69
N GLN A 710 -7.99 10.84 3.39
CA GLN A 710 -8.13 10.69 4.85
C GLN A 710 -7.75 11.98 5.59
N ALA A 711 -6.64 12.61 5.21
CA ALA A 711 -6.18 13.86 5.81
C ALA A 711 -7.13 15.05 5.55
N GLY A 712 -7.88 15.05 4.45
CA GLY A 712 -8.84 16.11 4.15
C GLY A 712 -10.14 16.00 4.95
N LEU A 713 -10.55 14.78 5.32
CA LEU A 713 -11.74 14.56 6.15
C LEU A 713 -11.49 14.98 7.60
N ASN A 714 -10.31 14.65 8.12
CA ASN A 714 -9.87 14.96 9.48
C ASN A 714 -8.67 15.92 9.42
N PRO A 715 -8.90 17.25 9.47
CA PRO A 715 -7.83 18.21 9.37
C PRO A 715 -6.84 18.08 10.54
N PRO A 716 -5.56 18.41 10.34
CA PRO A 716 -4.55 18.35 11.40
C PRO A 716 -4.96 19.19 12.60
N GLY A 717 -4.70 18.68 13.81
CA GLY A 717 -5.16 19.30 15.06
C GLY A 717 -6.65 19.08 15.36
N GLY A 718 -7.42 18.42 14.49
CA GLY A 718 -8.81 18.10 14.73
C GLY A 718 -9.78 19.26 14.44
N VAL A 719 -11.00 19.12 14.97
CA VAL A 719 -12.08 20.11 14.88
C VAL A 719 -12.59 20.46 16.26
N TRP A 720 -13.19 21.64 16.40
CA TRP A 720 -13.82 22.07 17.63
C TRP A 720 -15.06 21.23 17.93
N GLN A 721 -15.14 20.76 19.18
CA GLN A 721 -16.27 20.02 19.76
C GLN A 721 -16.99 20.89 20.81
N GLY A 722 -17.08 22.20 20.64
CA GLY A 722 -17.81 23.06 21.58
C GLY A 722 -17.90 24.48 21.04
N ASN A 723 -18.94 25.20 21.47
CA ASN A 723 -19.16 26.59 21.08
C ASN A 723 -18.58 27.54 22.14
N SER A 724 -17.25 27.71 22.15
CA SER A 724 -16.56 28.68 23.02
C SER A 724 -15.54 29.51 22.25
N ASP A 725 -15.34 30.76 22.70
CA ASP A 725 -14.30 31.69 22.20
C ASP A 725 -14.37 32.08 20.71
N GLY A 726 -15.59 32.19 20.14
CA GLY A 726 -15.78 32.72 18.78
C GLY A 726 -15.50 31.71 17.65
N HIS A 727 -15.36 30.42 17.99
CA HIS A 727 -15.21 29.33 17.04
C HIS A 727 -16.47 28.45 17.07
N GLY A 728 -16.91 27.97 15.89
CA GLY A 728 -18.11 27.14 15.76
C GLY A 728 -17.78 25.64 15.72
N VAL A 729 -18.68 24.81 16.25
CA VAL A 729 -18.55 23.33 16.21
C VAL A 729 -18.25 22.82 14.79
N GLY A 730 -17.31 21.89 14.69
CA GLY A 730 -16.90 21.26 13.44
C GLY A 730 -15.98 22.11 12.55
N HIS A 731 -15.63 23.31 12.98
CA HIS A 731 -14.53 24.08 12.37
C HIS A 731 -13.17 23.47 12.74
N SER A 732 -12.21 23.56 11.81
CA SER A 732 -10.86 23.04 12.07
C SER A 732 -10.14 23.91 13.10
N VAL A 733 -9.62 23.27 14.14
CA VAL A 733 -8.83 23.93 15.19
C VAL A 733 -7.64 24.66 14.59
N MET A 734 -6.97 24.04 13.62
CA MET A 734 -5.84 24.63 12.92
C MET A 734 -6.23 25.84 12.07
N HIS A 735 -7.44 25.87 11.49
CA HIS A 735 -7.92 27.03 10.74
C HIS A 735 -8.02 28.27 11.64
N ASP A 736 -8.51 28.09 12.86
CA ASP A 736 -8.75 29.19 13.78
C ASP A 736 -7.47 29.61 14.51
N ASN A 737 -6.69 28.64 15.01
CA ASN A 737 -5.45 28.93 15.74
C ASN A 737 -4.26 29.28 14.82
N LYS A 738 -4.20 28.74 13.60
CA LYS A 738 -3.06 28.87 12.64
C LYS A 738 -3.53 28.94 11.17
N ARG A 739 -4.42 29.89 10.87
CA ARG A 739 -5.07 30.06 9.54
C ARG A 739 -4.16 29.87 8.33
N TYR A 740 -3.01 30.54 8.28
CA TYR A 740 -2.10 30.44 7.12
C TYR A 740 -1.61 29.01 6.87
N ARG A 741 -1.27 28.26 7.93
CA ARG A 741 -0.83 26.87 7.81
C ARG A 741 -1.95 25.96 7.37
N TYR A 742 -3.14 26.14 7.96
CA TYR A 742 -4.32 25.41 7.54
C TYR A 742 -4.63 25.62 6.06
N LEU A 743 -4.58 26.86 5.56
CA LEU A 743 -4.82 27.15 4.14
C LEU A 743 -3.76 26.51 3.25
N THR A 744 -2.47 26.61 3.60
CA THR A 744 -1.41 25.93 2.86
C THR A 744 -1.62 24.41 2.83
N PHE A 745 -1.94 23.80 3.98
CA PHE A 745 -2.26 22.38 4.08
C PHE A 745 -3.47 22.02 3.21
N PHE A 746 -4.60 22.69 3.40
CA PHE A 746 -5.88 22.38 2.75
C PHE A 746 -5.78 22.48 1.23
N TYR A 747 -5.19 23.56 0.71
CA TYR A 747 -5.04 23.77 -0.73
C TYR A 747 -4.06 22.78 -1.35
N SER A 748 -2.92 22.53 -0.70
CA SER A 748 -1.92 21.58 -1.21
C SER A 748 -2.43 20.13 -1.17
N ASN A 749 -3.07 19.74 -0.07
CA ASN A 749 -3.66 18.41 0.10
C ASN A 749 -4.80 18.15 -0.90
N SER A 750 -5.69 19.13 -1.09
CA SER A 750 -6.80 19.01 -2.06
C SER A 750 -6.31 18.99 -3.50
N THR A 751 -5.28 19.79 -3.83
CA THR A 751 -4.63 19.74 -5.15
C THR A 751 -4.02 18.39 -5.42
N SER A 752 -3.32 17.82 -4.45
CA SER A 752 -2.73 16.48 -4.57
C SER A 752 -3.82 15.41 -4.75
N PHE A 753 -4.89 15.45 -3.95
CA PHE A 753 -6.03 14.54 -4.09
C PHE A 753 -6.66 14.60 -5.50
N VAL A 754 -7.04 15.80 -5.96
CA VAL A 754 -7.71 15.96 -7.26
C VAL A 754 -6.78 15.63 -8.41
N ALA A 755 -5.51 16.06 -8.36
CA ALA A 755 -4.51 15.72 -9.36
C ALA A 755 -4.33 14.21 -9.50
N SER A 756 -4.25 13.50 -8.36
CA SER A 756 -4.17 12.05 -8.32
C SER A 756 -5.37 11.35 -8.98
N ILE A 757 -6.61 11.78 -8.67
CA ILE A 757 -7.82 11.22 -9.27
C ILE A 757 -7.88 11.50 -10.78
N VAL A 758 -7.58 12.73 -11.21
CA VAL A 758 -7.55 13.10 -12.63
C VAL A 758 -6.51 12.26 -13.38
N VAL A 759 -5.32 12.08 -12.83
CA VAL A 759 -4.28 11.23 -13.43
C VAL A 759 -4.73 9.76 -13.51
N ILE A 760 -5.39 9.22 -12.49
CA ILE A 760 -5.95 7.86 -12.52
C ILE A 760 -6.98 7.72 -13.67
N ILE A 761 -7.87 8.69 -13.83
CA ILE A 761 -8.88 8.71 -14.90
C ILE A 761 -8.20 8.78 -16.28
N LEU A 762 -7.21 9.65 -16.45
CA LEU A 762 -6.46 9.79 -17.71
C LEU A 762 -5.59 8.56 -18.02
N LEU A 763 -5.18 7.80 -17.00
CA LEU A 763 -4.47 6.54 -17.16
C LEU A 763 -5.40 5.36 -17.52
N LEU A 764 -6.73 5.55 -17.53
CA LEU A 764 -7.71 4.50 -17.79
C LEU A 764 -7.79 4.08 -19.28
N PRO A 765 -7.80 5.02 -20.26
CA PRO A 765 -7.78 4.66 -21.69
C PRO A 765 -6.40 4.18 -22.16
N THR A 766 -6.33 3.01 -22.80
CA THR A 766 -5.05 2.48 -23.32
C THR A 766 -4.48 3.28 -24.50
N GLU A 767 -5.33 3.99 -25.23
CA GLU A 767 -4.94 4.73 -26.43
C GLU A 767 -4.14 6.00 -26.12
N LEU A 768 -4.36 6.62 -24.96
CA LEU A 768 -3.61 7.80 -24.51
C LEU A 768 -2.13 7.46 -24.20
N LEU A 769 -1.87 6.24 -23.76
CA LEU A 769 -0.53 5.78 -23.37
C LEU A 769 0.39 5.43 -24.52
N LYS A 770 -0.15 5.20 -25.74
CA LYS A 770 0.67 4.95 -26.94
C LYS A 770 1.47 6.18 -27.36
N LYS A 771 1.07 7.37 -26.89
CA LYS A 771 1.73 8.63 -27.21
C LYS A 771 2.73 8.99 -26.11
N ASN A 772 4.02 8.98 -26.45
CA ASN A 772 5.12 9.33 -25.53
C ASN A 772 4.95 10.66 -24.78
N ARG A 773 4.29 11.64 -25.42
CA ARG A 773 4.00 12.95 -24.84
C ARG A 773 3.06 12.87 -23.62
N TRP A 774 1.94 12.15 -23.72
CA TRP A 774 0.97 12.03 -22.63
C TRP A 774 1.56 11.38 -21.39
N LEU A 775 2.36 10.34 -21.60
CA LEU A 775 3.04 9.66 -20.50
C LEU A 775 4.10 10.54 -19.82
N ARG A 776 4.74 11.45 -20.56
CA ARG A 776 5.63 12.46 -19.99
C ARG A 776 4.86 13.48 -19.14
N VAL A 777 3.72 13.98 -19.65
CA VAL A 777 2.84 14.90 -18.92
C VAL A 777 2.37 14.26 -17.61
N MET A 778 1.81 13.04 -17.65
CA MET A 778 1.34 12.34 -16.45
C MET A 778 2.45 12.11 -15.42
N ASN A 779 3.69 11.86 -15.87
CA ASN A 779 4.83 11.70 -14.97
C ASN A 779 5.23 13.02 -14.30
N ILE A 780 5.15 14.16 -15.02
CA ILE A 780 5.39 15.50 -14.45
C ILE A 780 4.28 15.85 -13.46
N THR A 781 3.01 15.60 -13.82
CA THR A 781 1.87 15.85 -12.94
C THR A 781 1.98 15.09 -11.62
N ILE A 782 2.40 13.81 -11.65
CA ILE A 782 2.61 13.04 -10.42
C ILE A 782 3.78 13.57 -9.57
N VAL A 783 4.83 14.14 -10.18
CA VAL A 783 5.90 14.77 -9.39
C VAL A 783 5.39 16.05 -8.72
N LEU A 784 4.59 16.86 -9.43
CA LEU A 784 3.94 18.04 -8.86
C LEU A 784 2.98 17.67 -7.73
N ASP A 785 2.26 16.56 -7.88
CA ASP A 785 1.40 15.96 -6.85
C ASP A 785 2.19 15.58 -5.59
N LEU A 786 3.33 14.89 -5.73
CA LEU A 786 4.20 14.56 -4.59
C LEU A 786 4.80 15.80 -3.90
N LEU A 787 5.09 16.87 -4.65
CA LEU A 787 5.51 18.15 -4.07
C LEU A 787 4.36 18.83 -3.31
N GLY A 788 3.14 18.73 -3.82
CA GLY A 788 1.92 19.14 -3.12
C GLY A 788 1.73 18.37 -1.81
N LEU A 789 1.97 17.05 -1.82
CA LEU A 789 1.95 16.21 -0.62
C LEU A 789 3.01 16.64 0.40
N LEU A 790 4.23 16.97 -0.05
CA LEU A 790 5.29 17.49 0.82
C LEU A 790 4.88 18.81 1.49
N LEU A 791 4.31 19.74 0.72
CA LEU A 791 3.84 21.02 1.24
C LEU A 791 2.69 20.83 2.25
N ALA A 792 1.76 19.93 1.96
CA ALA A 792 0.70 19.56 2.89
C ALA A 792 1.27 18.98 4.19
N TYR A 793 2.22 18.04 4.09
CA TYR A 793 2.87 17.45 5.26
C TYR A 793 3.58 18.51 6.11
N VAL A 794 4.39 19.37 5.50
CA VAL A 794 5.17 20.39 6.22
C VAL A 794 4.27 21.40 6.94
N ALA A 795 3.14 21.75 6.31
CA ALA A 795 2.16 22.65 6.89
C ALA A 795 1.35 21.98 8.01
N GLY A 796 0.91 20.73 7.81
CA GLY A 796 -0.01 20.03 8.71
C GLY A 796 0.65 19.29 9.87
N SER A 797 1.90 18.84 9.75
CA SER A 797 2.56 17.98 10.76
C SER A 797 3.03 18.72 12.03
N SER A 798 3.01 20.04 12.04
CA SER A 798 3.38 20.83 13.21
C SER A 798 2.59 22.13 13.26
N MET A 799 2.40 22.68 14.46
CA MET A 799 1.82 24.02 14.63
C MET A 799 2.88 25.13 14.60
N ARG A 800 4.18 24.80 14.45
CA ARG A 800 5.34 25.72 14.53
C ARG A 800 6.19 25.70 13.25
N TRP A 801 6.81 26.84 12.90
CA TRP A 801 7.65 26.99 11.69
C TRP A 801 9.06 26.44 11.80
N GLU A 802 9.65 26.43 12.99
CA GLU A 802 11.03 25.96 13.19
C GLU A 802 11.22 24.49 12.74
N PRO A 803 10.35 23.53 13.10
CA PRO A 803 10.51 22.13 12.68
C PRO A 803 10.21 21.92 11.19
N SER A 804 9.32 22.74 10.60
CA SER A 804 9.00 22.72 9.16
C SER A 804 10.22 23.06 8.30
N GLY A 805 11.08 24.00 8.76
CA GLY A 805 12.31 24.39 8.07
C GLY A 805 13.29 23.23 7.88
N TYR A 806 13.40 22.34 8.88
CA TYR A 806 14.24 21.14 8.79
C TYR A 806 13.86 20.24 7.61
N VAL A 807 12.56 19.97 7.45
CA VAL A 807 12.06 19.06 6.39
C VAL A 807 12.33 19.66 5.01
N ILE A 808 12.07 20.96 4.83
CA ILE A 808 12.32 21.68 3.58
C ILE A 808 13.83 21.67 3.26
N ALA A 809 14.67 22.05 4.23
CA ALA A 809 16.12 22.08 4.07
C ALA A 809 16.67 20.70 3.72
N PHE A 810 16.16 19.64 4.36
CA PHE A 810 16.54 18.26 4.07
C PHE A 810 16.21 17.86 2.62
N VAL A 811 14.99 18.14 2.14
CA VAL A 811 14.58 17.82 0.76
C VAL A 811 15.40 18.61 -0.25
N ILE A 812 15.58 19.91 -0.03
CA ILE A 812 16.40 20.77 -0.92
C ILE A 812 17.85 20.27 -0.94
N GLY A 813 18.42 19.99 0.23
CA GLY A 813 19.78 19.45 0.36
C GLY A 813 19.94 18.10 -0.36
N ALA A 814 18.99 17.18 -0.19
CA ALA A 814 19.02 15.87 -0.82
C ALA A 814 18.89 15.94 -2.35
N LEU A 815 17.96 16.75 -2.86
CA LEU A 815 17.80 16.98 -4.30
C LEU A 815 19.00 17.73 -4.90
N GLY A 816 19.55 18.71 -4.16
CA GLY A 816 20.77 19.43 -4.52
C GLY A 816 21.98 18.51 -4.62
N CYS A 817 22.20 17.64 -3.63
CA CYS A 817 23.25 16.61 -3.65
C CYS A 817 23.09 15.68 -4.86
N ALA A 818 21.87 15.25 -5.16
CA ALA A 818 21.61 14.42 -6.33
C ALA A 818 21.89 15.14 -7.66
N ALA A 819 21.57 16.44 -7.75
CA ALA A 819 21.86 17.28 -8.91
C ALA A 819 23.37 17.51 -9.09
N ILE A 820 24.11 17.78 -8.01
CA ILE A 820 25.56 17.93 -8.01
C ILE A 820 26.24 16.62 -8.43
N HIS A 821 25.82 15.48 -7.87
CA HIS A 821 26.33 14.17 -8.27
C HIS A 821 26.08 13.89 -9.76
N LYS A 822 24.91 14.30 -10.29
CA LYS A 822 24.60 14.21 -11.72
C LYS A 822 25.56 15.08 -12.55
N PHE A 823 25.79 16.33 -12.15
CA PHE A 823 26.71 17.23 -12.81
C PHE A 823 28.14 16.67 -12.83
N LEU A 824 28.65 16.20 -11.69
CA LEU A 824 29.98 15.58 -11.60
C LEU A 824 30.09 14.30 -12.45
N SER A 825 29.05 13.47 -12.49
CA SER A 825 29.03 12.28 -13.34
C SER A 825 29.03 12.60 -14.84
N PHE A 826 28.44 13.74 -15.23
CA PHE A 826 28.44 14.23 -16.61
C PHE A 826 29.82 14.75 -16.99
N VAL A 827 30.45 15.57 -16.13
CA VAL A 827 31.81 16.07 -16.32
C VAL A 827 32.80 14.92 -16.47
N ARG A 828 32.73 13.89 -15.62
CA ARG A 828 33.61 12.70 -15.69
C ARG A 828 33.44 11.90 -16.99
N ARG A 829 32.21 11.77 -17.50
CA ARG A 829 31.96 11.15 -18.81
C ARG A 829 32.50 11.98 -19.96
N SER A 830 32.35 13.31 -19.88
CA SER A 830 32.92 14.23 -20.87
C SER A 830 34.45 14.15 -20.92
N GLN A 831 35.11 14.01 -19.77
CA GLN A 831 36.56 13.84 -19.69
C GLN A 831 37.03 12.49 -20.27
N GLN A 832 36.33 11.39 -19.99
CA GLN A 832 36.66 10.07 -20.57
C GLN A 832 36.47 10.01 -22.08
N GLN A 833 35.57 10.82 -22.64
CA GLN A 833 35.38 10.92 -24.09
C GLN A 833 36.43 11.80 -24.78
N GLY A 834 37.04 12.75 -24.06
CA GLY A 834 38.15 13.57 -24.57
C GLY A 834 39.48 12.83 -24.63
N GLN A 835 39.75 11.95 -23.66
CA GLN A 835 41.01 11.19 -23.58
C GLN A 835 41.12 10.00 -24.56
N GLY A 836 40.04 9.62 -25.25
CA GLY A 836 40.04 8.54 -26.24
C GLY A 836 40.44 8.96 -27.66
N ASN A 837 40.63 10.27 -27.91
CA ASN A 837 40.96 10.81 -29.23
C ASN A 837 42.44 11.21 -29.40
N ASP A 838 43.25 11.18 -28.33
CA ASP A 838 44.67 11.53 -28.37
C ASP A 838 45.56 10.28 -28.27
N GLN A 839 45.47 9.40 -29.27
CA GLN A 839 46.45 8.33 -29.47
C GLN A 839 47.20 8.62 -30.78
N PRO A 840 48.52 8.94 -30.75
CA PRO A 840 49.25 9.31 -31.95
C PRO A 840 49.38 8.10 -32.89
N SER A 841 49.02 8.32 -34.15
CA SER A 841 49.11 7.39 -35.27
C SER A 841 50.53 6.83 -35.42
N ARG A 842 50.72 5.53 -35.18
CA ARG A 842 51.90 4.81 -35.64
C ARG A 842 51.86 4.70 -37.17
N LEU A 843 52.92 5.19 -37.81
CA LEU A 843 53.21 5.04 -39.24
C LEU A 843 53.31 3.54 -39.62
N PRO A 844 52.87 3.14 -40.82
CA PRO A 844 53.04 1.79 -41.31
C PRO A 844 54.48 1.58 -41.83
N GLU A 845 55.20 0.61 -41.26
CA GLU A 845 56.41 0.07 -41.86
C GLU A 845 56.04 -0.68 -43.15
N GLY A 846 56.63 -0.25 -44.25
CA GLY A 846 56.52 -0.89 -45.55
C GLY A 846 57.26 -2.23 -45.57
N GLY A 847 56.60 -3.25 -46.12
CA GLY A 847 57.26 -4.48 -46.54
C GLY A 847 58.16 -4.21 -47.74
N SER A 848 59.44 -4.59 -47.61
CA SER A 848 60.36 -4.73 -48.75
C SER A 848 60.48 -6.22 -49.10
N GLN A 849 60.55 -6.46 -50.40
CA GLN A 849 60.69 -7.74 -51.06
C GLN A 849 62.04 -8.42 -50.73
N ALA A 850 62.00 -9.70 -50.37
CA ALA A 850 62.82 -10.82 -50.88
C ALA A 850 62.49 -12.08 -50.08
#